data_AF-A0A834HCN2-F1
#
_entry.id   AF-A0A834HCN2-F1
#
_cell.length_a   1.000
_cell.length_b   1.000
_cell.length_c   1.000
_cell.angle_alpha   90.00
_cell.angle_beta   90.00
_cell.angle_gamma   90.00
#
_symmetry.space_group_name_H-M   'P 1'
#
loop_
_entity.id
_entity.type
_entity.pdbx_description
1 polymer ?
#
loop_
_entity_poly.entity_id
_entity_poly.type
_entity_poly.pdbx_seq_one_letter_code
_entity_poly.pdbx_strand_id
1 'polypeptide(L)'
;MEKLIPQIQRAGPAGSRKQALISLSDKKDLAFLGNGLQELGEFSKHFMGFSYCSLERYTIVSTGGTASALETAGVSVTKVEQLTGFPEMLDGRVKTLHPNIHGGILARRDQKQHMEALIKHGIGSTTTGTFDVVVVNLYPFYDKVSSASGIAFEDGIENIDIGGPAMITAAAKIKSVLAIKGMSPVYCTCRALNVQDYPELLGFLQRNQDDQQFQRKLAAKAFQHVASYDSAISERLRTQTVGDDFPSSLTVPLSLKCSLRYGENPHQKAAFYVDKSLSEVNGGGIATAIQHHGKFTVSCGSMLYPVEAMAGANTVAIPMADSQASGSGRKQALISLSDKKDLAFLGNGLQELGEFSKHFMGFSYCSLERYTIVSTGGTASALETAGVSVTKVEQLTGFPEMLDGRVKTLHPNIHGGILARRDQKQHMEALIKHGIGSTTTGTFDVVVVNLYPFYDKVSSASGIAFEDGIENIDIGGPAMITAAAKIKSVLAIKGISPVYCTCRALNVQDYPELLGFLQRNQDDQQFRRKLAAKAFQHVAYDSAISERLRTQTVGAFYVDKSLSEVNGSGIATAVQHHGKEMSYNNYLDADAAWNCVCEFNKPTCVIVKHTNPCGVASHDDIIEAYKLSVKADPVSAFGGIVAFNIEVDEDLAKEIREFRSPTDGETRMFYEIVVAPKYSKKGLEILHGKSKTLRILEASKNKKGKLSLRQVGGGWLAQDSDDLTPEDIEFNLVSEKTPQENDLSDAIPLFHVEFEAQEHFTVAITVQGNCMLGMGSGQLNRLESLRIALRKAGDEVKGAALASDAFFPFAWKDAVEEACESGIGVIAEPGGSIRDGDAIDCCNKYGVSLLFTNVRHFRH
;
A
#
# COMPACT_ATOMS: atom_id res chain seq x y z
N MET A 1 -58.39 -36.59 6.77
CA MET A 1 -57.66 -35.40 6.25
C MET A 1 -57.83 -34.16 7.12
N GLU A 2 -59.00 -33.90 7.72
CA GLU A 2 -59.29 -32.63 8.42
C GLU A 2 -58.38 -32.27 9.61
N LYS A 3 -57.66 -33.23 10.21
CA LYS A 3 -56.69 -32.95 11.29
C LYS A 3 -55.34 -32.37 10.84
N LEU A 4 -55.05 -32.30 9.52
CA LEU A 4 -53.79 -31.71 9.01
C LEU A 4 -53.86 -30.21 8.66
N ILE A 5 -55.06 -29.67 8.45
CA ILE A 5 -55.25 -28.29 7.95
C ILE A 5 -54.65 -27.22 8.90
N PRO A 6 -54.75 -27.32 10.25
CA PRO A 6 -54.19 -26.30 11.15
C PRO A 6 -52.66 -26.26 11.22
N GLN A 7 -51.96 -27.30 10.77
CA GLN A 7 -50.48 -27.32 10.81
C GLN A 7 -49.84 -26.66 9.57
N ILE A 8 -50.54 -26.64 8.43
CA ILE A 8 -50.07 -25.96 7.21
C ILE A 8 -50.17 -24.42 7.36
N GLN A 9 -51.12 -23.93 8.16
CA GLN A 9 -51.26 -22.50 8.49
C GLN A 9 -50.22 -21.97 9.51
N ARG A 10 -49.26 -22.79 9.95
CA ARG A 10 -48.08 -22.35 10.73
C ARG A 10 -46.78 -22.28 9.92
N ALA A 11 -46.86 -22.36 8.58
CA ALA A 11 -45.80 -21.81 7.76
C ALA A 11 -45.75 -20.29 7.96
N GLY A 12 -44.58 -19.75 8.33
CA GLY A 12 -44.35 -18.31 8.32
C GLY A 12 -44.49 -17.72 6.90
N PRO A 13 -44.45 -16.38 6.75
CA PRO A 13 -44.47 -15.77 5.42
C PRO A 13 -43.39 -16.40 4.54
N ALA A 14 -43.74 -16.66 3.27
CA ALA A 14 -42.92 -17.43 2.33
C ALA A 14 -41.45 -16.98 2.37
N GLY A 15 -40.54 -17.93 2.55
CA GLY A 15 -39.11 -17.68 2.72
C GLY A 15 -38.57 -16.73 1.65
N SER A 16 -37.99 -15.61 2.07
CA SER A 16 -37.48 -14.58 1.17
C SER A 16 -36.44 -15.17 0.23
N ARG A 17 -36.67 -15.07 -1.09
CA ARG A 17 -35.67 -15.43 -2.12
C ARG A 17 -34.36 -14.72 -1.80
N LYS A 18 -33.29 -15.50 -1.61
CA LYS A 18 -31.97 -14.94 -1.35
C LYS A 18 -31.43 -14.23 -2.58
N GLN A 19 -30.73 -13.11 -2.42
CA GLN A 19 -30.19 -12.32 -3.54
C GLN A 19 -28.68 -12.15 -3.45
N ALA A 20 -27.99 -12.23 -4.58
CA ALA A 20 -26.55 -12.01 -4.69
C ALA A 20 -26.26 -10.85 -5.67
N LEU A 21 -25.67 -9.76 -5.20
CA LEU A 21 -25.17 -8.67 -6.03
C LEU A 21 -23.74 -8.99 -6.48
N ILE A 22 -23.46 -8.99 -7.78
CA ILE A 22 -22.13 -9.31 -8.34
C ILE A 22 -21.69 -8.18 -9.29
N SER A 23 -20.57 -7.52 -9.00
CA SER A 23 -20.03 -6.42 -9.83
C SER A 23 -18.50 -6.52 -9.90
N LEU A 24 -17.98 -7.13 -10.98
CA LEU A 24 -16.57 -7.47 -11.11
C LEU A 24 -15.88 -6.78 -12.30
N SER A 25 -14.79 -6.09 -11.98
CA SER A 25 -13.78 -5.62 -12.94
C SER A 25 -13.03 -6.78 -13.58
N ASP A 26 -12.32 -7.60 -12.79
CA ASP A 26 -11.71 -8.87 -13.23
C ASP A 26 -12.74 -9.99 -13.19
N LYS A 27 -12.93 -10.70 -14.31
CA LYS A 27 -14.03 -11.66 -14.53
C LYS A 27 -13.55 -13.11 -14.55
N LYS A 28 -12.30 -13.39 -14.15
CA LYS A 28 -11.79 -14.75 -13.98
C LYS A 28 -12.71 -15.57 -13.07
N ASP A 29 -13.05 -16.77 -13.54
CA ASP A 29 -13.84 -17.79 -12.84
C ASP A 29 -15.21 -17.32 -12.32
N LEU A 30 -15.74 -16.24 -12.91
CA LEU A 30 -17.06 -15.67 -12.62
C LEU A 30 -18.19 -16.69 -12.87
N ALA A 31 -18.02 -17.60 -13.83
CA ALA A 31 -18.95 -18.69 -14.10
C ALA A 31 -19.05 -19.69 -12.94
N PHE A 32 -17.92 -20.06 -12.31
CA PHE A 32 -17.89 -20.97 -11.16
C PHE A 32 -18.65 -20.39 -9.97
N LEU A 33 -18.42 -19.10 -9.67
CA LEU A 33 -19.14 -18.38 -8.63
C LEU A 33 -20.64 -18.27 -8.93
N GLY A 34 -21.00 -17.89 -10.16
CA GLY A 34 -22.39 -17.72 -10.59
C GLY A 34 -23.20 -19.02 -10.53
N ASN A 35 -22.65 -20.11 -11.08
CA ASN A 35 -23.26 -21.44 -11.03
C ASN A 35 -23.36 -21.94 -9.59
N GLY A 36 -22.28 -21.87 -8.81
CA GLY A 36 -22.27 -22.30 -7.41
C GLY A 36 -23.34 -21.59 -6.56
N LEU A 37 -23.55 -20.28 -6.76
CA LEU A 37 -24.61 -19.54 -6.06
C LEU A 37 -26.03 -19.98 -6.47
N GLN A 38 -26.25 -20.43 -7.72
CA GLN A 38 -27.54 -20.98 -8.14
C GLN A 38 -27.75 -22.42 -7.64
N GLU A 39 -26.69 -23.24 -7.64
CA GLU A 39 -26.68 -24.65 -7.21
C GLU A 39 -26.82 -24.85 -5.69
N LEU A 40 -26.41 -23.87 -4.87
CA LEU A 40 -26.54 -23.90 -3.40
C LEU A 40 -27.99 -24.09 -2.90
N GLY A 41 -29.00 -23.99 -3.78
CA GLY A 41 -30.41 -24.29 -3.49
C GLY A 41 -30.89 -25.71 -3.79
N GLU A 42 -30.05 -26.64 -4.26
CA GLU A 42 -30.49 -27.95 -4.81
C GLU A 42 -30.28 -29.19 -3.90
N PHE A 43 -29.94 -29.02 -2.63
CA PHE A 43 -29.74 -30.18 -1.73
C PHE A 43 -31.06 -30.80 -1.21
N SER A 44 -31.42 -31.97 -1.73
CA SER A 44 -32.51 -32.81 -1.22
C SER A 44 -32.22 -33.28 0.21
N LYS A 45 -33.10 -32.94 1.16
CA LYS A 45 -33.22 -33.67 2.43
C LYS A 45 -34.22 -34.81 2.26
N HIS A 46 -33.72 -36.05 2.26
CA HIS A 46 -34.57 -37.22 2.43
C HIS A 46 -34.99 -37.35 3.89
N PHE A 47 -36.29 -37.22 4.16
CA PHE A 47 -36.86 -37.51 5.48
C PHE A 47 -38.12 -38.36 5.32
N MET A 48 -38.12 -39.56 5.92
CA MET A 48 -39.24 -40.51 5.92
C MET A 48 -39.90 -40.76 4.55
N GLY A 49 -39.09 -40.94 3.50
CA GLY A 49 -39.58 -41.32 2.15
C GLY A 49 -40.19 -40.19 1.31
N PHE A 50 -40.21 -38.94 1.81
CA PHE A 50 -40.59 -37.77 1.03
C PHE A 50 -39.37 -36.89 0.76
N SER A 51 -39.14 -36.57 -0.52
CA SER A 51 -38.14 -35.56 -0.92
C SER A 51 -38.82 -34.19 -0.90
N TYR A 52 -38.49 -33.35 0.09
CA TYR A 52 -38.90 -31.95 0.12
C TYR A 52 -37.77 -31.07 -0.41
N CYS A 53 -38.01 -30.42 -1.54
CA CYS A 53 -37.07 -29.49 -2.17
C CYS A 53 -37.47 -28.05 -1.81
N SER A 54 -36.85 -27.46 -0.78
CA SER A 54 -37.00 -26.03 -0.48
C SER A 54 -36.08 -25.21 -1.40
N LEU A 55 -36.63 -24.72 -2.50
CA LEU A 55 -35.93 -24.01 -3.58
C LEU A 55 -35.45 -22.59 -3.16
N GLU A 56 -34.51 -22.49 -2.23
CA GLU A 56 -33.80 -21.25 -1.89
C GLU A 56 -32.56 -21.03 -2.78
N ARG A 57 -32.76 -20.92 -4.09
CA ARG A 57 -31.70 -20.50 -5.02
C ARG A 57 -31.41 -19.00 -4.86
N TYR A 58 -30.13 -18.60 -4.94
CA TYR A 58 -29.79 -17.18 -5.00
C TYR A 58 -30.21 -16.59 -6.35
N THR A 59 -30.95 -15.49 -6.32
CA THR A 59 -31.21 -14.65 -7.49
C THR A 59 -30.03 -13.72 -7.69
N ILE A 60 -29.38 -13.76 -8.85
CA ILE A 60 -28.19 -12.95 -9.12
C ILE A 60 -28.59 -11.60 -9.74
N VAL A 61 -28.09 -10.52 -9.15
CA VAL A 61 -28.19 -9.15 -9.66
C VAL A 61 -26.78 -8.70 -10.07
N SER A 62 -26.61 -8.12 -11.26
CA SER A 62 -25.27 -7.75 -11.75
C SER A 62 -25.26 -6.53 -12.66
N THR A 63 -24.10 -5.88 -12.78
CA THR A 63 -23.88 -4.65 -13.56
C THR A 63 -23.33 -4.92 -14.95
N GLY A 64 -23.86 -4.25 -15.99
CA GLY A 64 -23.27 -4.13 -17.33
C GLY A 64 -22.48 -5.36 -17.83
N GLY A 65 -21.18 -5.19 -18.07
CA GLY A 65 -20.30 -6.25 -18.58
C GLY A 65 -20.05 -7.44 -17.64
N THR A 66 -20.35 -7.35 -16.34
CA THR A 66 -20.35 -8.52 -15.44
C THR A 66 -21.62 -9.35 -15.65
N ALA A 67 -22.77 -8.68 -15.83
CA ALA A 67 -24.03 -9.35 -16.18
C ALA A 67 -23.89 -10.10 -17.52
N SER A 68 -23.37 -9.45 -18.56
CA SER A 68 -23.18 -10.10 -19.87
C SER A 68 -22.24 -11.30 -19.83
N ALA A 69 -21.19 -11.29 -19.00
CA ALA A 69 -20.29 -12.42 -18.85
C ALA A 69 -20.96 -13.61 -18.11
N LEU A 70 -21.80 -13.34 -17.11
CA LEU A 70 -22.63 -14.34 -16.44
C LEU A 70 -23.70 -14.92 -17.37
N GLU A 71 -24.41 -14.07 -18.13
CA GLU A 71 -25.39 -14.49 -19.14
C GLU A 71 -24.75 -15.41 -20.20
N THR A 72 -23.54 -15.07 -20.66
CA THR A 72 -22.75 -15.89 -21.61
C THR A 72 -22.37 -17.25 -21.01
N ALA A 73 -22.17 -17.33 -19.70
CA ALA A 73 -21.91 -18.57 -18.97
C ALA A 73 -23.18 -19.39 -18.64
N GLY A 74 -24.36 -18.96 -19.11
CA GLY A 74 -25.64 -19.62 -18.85
C GLY A 74 -26.29 -19.26 -17.51
N VAL A 75 -25.70 -18.33 -16.74
CA VAL A 75 -26.21 -17.90 -15.44
C VAL A 75 -27.35 -16.90 -15.63
N SER A 76 -28.52 -17.20 -15.07
CA SER A 76 -29.64 -16.24 -15.04
C SER A 76 -29.33 -15.02 -14.16
N VAL A 77 -29.45 -13.81 -14.73
CA VAL A 77 -29.09 -12.53 -14.08
C VAL A 77 -30.21 -11.50 -14.25
N THR A 78 -30.50 -10.76 -13.19
CA THR A 78 -31.24 -9.49 -13.22
C THR A 78 -30.24 -8.34 -13.35
N LYS A 79 -30.43 -7.42 -14.28
CA LYS A 79 -29.48 -6.31 -14.45
C LYS A 79 -29.78 -5.17 -13.48
N VAL A 80 -28.76 -4.48 -12.99
CA VAL A 80 -28.92 -3.38 -12.01
C VAL A 80 -29.86 -2.29 -12.52
N GLU A 81 -29.87 -2.00 -13.81
CA GLU A 81 -30.73 -1.00 -14.45
C GLU A 81 -32.22 -1.40 -14.37
N GLN A 82 -32.52 -2.71 -14.34
CA GLN A 82 -33.88 -3.25 -14.15
C GLN A 82 -34.36 -3.11 -12.69
N LEU A 83 -33.42 -3.08 -11.74
CA LEU A 83 -33.67 -2.99 -10.29
C LEU A 83 -33.75 -1.51 -9.81
N THR A 84 -32.98 -0.62 -10.42
CA THR A 84 -32.99 0.81 -10.12
C THR A 84 -34.03 1.58 -10.92
N GLY A 85 -34.37 1.12 -12.13
CA GLY A 85 -35.11 1.92 -13.11
C GLY A 85 -34.27 3.06 -13.70
N PHE A 86 -32.97 3.09 -13.40
CA PHE A 86 -32.04 4.15 -13.78
C PHE A 86 -31.00 3.60 -14.78
N PRO A 87 -30.80 4.25 -15.94
CA PRO A 87 -29.91 3.73 -16.98
C PRO A 87 -28.43 3.94 -16.67
N GLU A 88 -27.56 3.19 -17.34
CA GLU A 88 -26.12 3.45 -17.34
C GLU A 88 -25.86 4.80 -18.06
N MET A 89 -25.18 5.74 -17.38
CA MET A 89 -24.83 7.05 -17.89
C MET A 89 -23.49 7.53 -17.33
N LEU A 90 -22.91 8.58 -17.94
CA LEU A 90 -21.58 9.10 -17.63
C LEU A 90 -20.53 7.98 -17.65
N ASP A 91 -20.47 7.20 -18.74
CA ASP A 91 -19.62 5.99 -18.88
C ASP A 91 -19.75 4.98 -17.72
N GLY A 92 -20.95 4.90 -17.14
CA GLY A 92 -21.28 4.00 -16.05
C GLY A 92 -20.79 4.43 -14.66
N ARG A 93 -20.26 5.65 -14.51
CA ARG A 93 -19.72 6.21 -13.25
C ARG A 93 -20.70 6.23 -12.07
N VAL A 94 -22.01 6.21 -12.33
CA VAL A 94 -23.07 6.36 -11.31
C VAL A 94 -23.96 5.13 -11.12
N LYS A 95 -23.73 4.04 -11.88
CA LYS A 95 -24.73 2.95 -12.03
C LYS A 95 -25.09 2.17 -10.77
N THR A 96 -24.22 2.10 -9.77
CA THR A 96 -24.49 1.42 -8.49
C THR A 96 -24.78 2.37 -7.33
N LEU A 97 -24.50 3.68 -7.49
CA LEU A 97 -24.67 4.71 -6.47
C LEU A 97 -26.14 5.13 -6.37
N HIS A 98 -26.99 4.17 -5.99
CA HIS A 98 -28.44 4.28 -5.99
C HIS A 98 -29.06 3.75 -4.68
N PRO A 99 -30.12 4.39 -4.12
CA PRO A 99 -30.73 3.93 -2.87
C PRO A 99 -31.31 2.51 -2.94
N ASN A 100 -31.89 2.09 -4.07
CA ASN A 100 -32.34 0.70 -4.24
C ASN A 100 -31.21 -0.34 -4.10
N ILE A 101 -29.97 0.01 -4.45
CA ILE A 101 -28.80 -0.86 -4.26
C ILE A 101 -28.33 -0.76 -2.81
N HIS A 102 -27.91 0.43 -2.39
CA HIS A 102 -27.31 0.62 -1.07
C HIS A 102 -28.29 0.40 0.09
N GLY A 103 -29.60 0.61 -0.11
CA GLY A 103 -30.64 0.28 0.87
C GLY A 103 -30.85 -1.22 1.01
N GLY A 104 -30.82 -1.97 -0.10
CA GLY A 104 -30.82 -3.43 -0.07
C GLY A 104 -29.59 -4.03 0.63
N ILE A 105 -28.48 -3.29 0.69
CA ILE A 105 -27.26 -3.65 1.44
C ILE A 105 -27.33 -3.18 2.91
N LEU A 106 -27.67 -1.90 3.15
CA LEU A 106 -27.54 -1.18 4.42
C LEU A 106 -28.74 -1.32 5.36
N ALA A 107 -29.84 -1.94 4.93
CA ALA A 107 -30.97 -2.19 5.80
C ALA A 107 -30.64 -3.23 6.88
N ARG A 108 -30.55 -2.76 8.13
CA ARG A 108 -30.53 -3.61 9.31
C ARG A 108 -31.80 -4.47 9.39
N ARG A 109 -31.65 -5.76 9.09
CA ARG A 109 -32.76 -6.74 9.01
C ARG A 109 -33.42 -7.05 10.35
N ASP A 110 -32.78 -6.71 11.47
CA ASP A 110 -33.29 -6.87 12.83
C ASP A 110 -34.19 -5.70 13.26
N GLN A 111 -34.07 -4.55 12.59
CA GLN A 111 -34.87 -3.36 12.85
C GLN A 111 -36.11 -3.34 11.96
N LYS A 112 -37.28 -3.56 12.58
CA LYS A 112 -38.59 -3.53 11.90
C LYS A 112 -38.81 -2.26 11.07
N GLN A 113 -38.40 -1.10 11.61
CA GLN A 113 -38.49 0.20 10.94
C GLN A 113 -37.71 0.26 9.61
N HIS A 114 -36.56 -0.41 9.51
CA HIS A 114 -35.79 -0.47 8.26
C HIS A 114 -36.48 -1.33 7.21
N MET A 115 -37.00 -2.49 7.60
CA MET A 115 -37.75 -3.37 6.69
C MET A 115 -39.07 -2.72 6.24
N GLU A 116 -39.74 -1.95 7.10
CA GLU A 116 -40.91 -1.15 6.74
C GLU A 116 -40.56 -0.01 5.78
N ALA A 117 -39.45 0.70 6.01
CA ALA A 117 -38.99 1.77 5.12
C ALA A 117 -38.62 1.23 3.73
N LEU A 118 -37.95 0.06 3.67
CA LEU A 118 -37.67 -0.65 2.42
C LEU A 118 -38.95 -0.93 1.62
N ILE A 119 -39.97 -1.53 2.24
CA ILE A 119 -41.26 -1.82 1.60
C ILE A 119 -41.96 -0.53 1.15
N LYS A 120 -42.02 0.48 2.02
CA LYS A 120 -42.67 1.78 1.76
C LYS A 120 -42.08 2.50 0.54
N HIS A 121 -40.78 2.35 0.29
CA HIS A 121 -40.06 3.02 -0.79
C HIS A 121 -39.78 2.11 -2.01
N GLY A 122 -40.43 0.95 -2.11
CA GLY A 122 -40.34 0.06 -3.28
C GLY A 122 -39.02 -0.72 -3.38
N ILE A 123 -38.22 -0.73 -2.31
CA ILE A 123 -36.97 -1.50 -2.20
C ILE A 123 -37.29 -2.83 -1.48
N GLY A 124 -38.14 -3.66 -2.09
CA GLY A 124 -38.68 -4.87 -1.48
C GLY A 124 -39.82 -5.57 -2.24
N SER A 125 -40.25 -5.06 -3.39
CA SER A 125 -41.39 -5.61 -4.13
C SER A 125 -40.94 -6.58 -5.23
N THR A 126 -40.98 -7.89 -4.93
CA THR A 126 -40.85 -9.07 -5.83
C THR A 126 -39.58 -9.24 -6.70
N THR A 127 -38.88 -8.17 -7.04
CA THR A 127 -37.62 -8.13 -7.81
C THR A 127 -36.55 -7.32 -7.09
N THR A 128 -36.92 -6.23 -6.43
CA THR A 128 -36.05 -5.47 -5.51
C THR A 128 -36.10 -6.11 -4.12
N GLY A 129 -34.94 -6.35 -3.49
CA GLY A 129 -34.85 -7.04 -2.20
C GLY A 129 -33.60 -6.67 -1.41
N THR A 130 -33.43 -7.25 -0.23
CA THR A 130 -32.16 -7.16 0.50
C THR A 130 -31.15 -8.14 -0.08
N PHE A 131 -29.89 -7.72 -0.22
CA PHE A 131 -28.83 -8.59 -0.71
C PHE A 131 -28.32 -9.50 0.41
N ASP A 132 -28.20 -10.79 0.15
CA ASP A 132 -27.62 -11.82 1.01
C ASP A 132 -26.17 -12.13 0.65
N VAL A 133 -25.72 -11.78 -0.56
CA VAL A 133 -24.31 -11.82 -0.96
C VAL A 133 -23.99 -10.54 -1.74
N VAL A 134 -22.81 -9.95 -1.54
CA VAL A 134 -22.30 -8.79 -2.29
C VAL A 134 -20.87 -9.08 -2.72
N VAL A 135 -20.69 -9.49 -3.96
CA VAL A 135 -19.39 -9.83 -4.56
C VAL A 135 -18.90 -8.68 -5.44
N VAL A 136 -17.79 -8.05 -5.07
CA VAL A 136 -17.27 -6.88 -5.79
C VAL A 136 -15.76 -6.95 -5.92
N ASN A 137 -15.21 -6.71 -7.12
CA ASN A 137 -13.77 -6.48 -7.25
C ASN A 137 -13.46 -5.17 -7.98
N LEU A 138 -12.54 -4.42 -7.37
CA LEU A 138 -12.11 -3.12 -7.86
C LEU A 138 -11.22 -3.27 -9.08
N TYR A 139 -11.26 -2.25 -9.94
CA TYR A 139 -10.32 -2.11 -11.05
C TYR A 139 -8.88 -2.35 -10.54
N PRO A 140 -8.04 -3.10 -11.26
CA PRO A 140 -6.63 -3.29 -10.92
C PRO A 140 -5.82 -2.00 -11.13
N PHE A 141 -6.15 -0.94 -10.39
CA PHE A 141 -5.54 0.39 -10.51
C PHE A 141 -4.03 0.29 -10.35
N TYR A 142 -3.62 -0.36 -9.25
CA TYR A 142 -2.27 -0.81 -8.98
C TYR A 142 -1.62 -1.48 -10.20
N ASP A 143 -2.05 -2.71 -10.53
CA ASP A 143 -1.46 -3.55 -11.58
C ASP A 143 -1.41 -2.86 -12.96
N LYS A 144 -2.26 -1.85 -13.20
CA LYS A 144 -2.37 -1.12 -14.46
C LYS A 144 -1.45 0.09 -14.53
N VAL A 145 -1.41 0.96 -13.51
CA VAL A 145 -0.51 2.13 -13.51
C VAL A 145 0.96 1.74 -13.41
N SER A 146 1.26 0.54 -12.90
CA SER A 146 2.59 -0.02 -12.73
C SER A 146 2.97 -1.07 -13.79
N SER A 147 2.13 -1.26 -14.82
CA SER A 147 2.42 -2.19 -15.92
C SER A 147 3.57 -1.70 -16.78
N ALA A 148 4.31 -2.61 -17.45
CA ALA A 148 5.49 -2.25 -18.24
C ALA A 148 5.20 -1.32 -19.43
N SER A 149 3.96 -1.29 -19.94
CA SER A 149 3.51 -0.31 -20.94
C SER A 149 3.11 1.05 -20.35
N GLY A 150 2.94 1.11 -19.03
CA GLY A 150 2.24 2.18 -18.32
C GLY A 150 0.76 2.29 -18.70
N ILE A 151 0.06 3.21 -18.02
CA ILE A 151 -1.10 3.92 -18.57
C ILE A 151 -0.87 5.41 -18.36
N ALA A 152 -1.41 6.25 -19.25
CA ALA A 152 -1.33 7.70 -19.07
C ALA A 152 -1.98 8.10 -17.74
N PHE A 153 -1.48 9.19 -17.13
CA PHE A 153 -1.99 9.64 -15.83
C PHE A 153 -3.51 9.85 -15.85
N GLU A 154 -4.02 10.50 -16.91
CA GLU A 154 -5.45 10.76 -17.12
C GLU A 154 -6.26 9.46 -17.25
N ASP A 155 -5.79 8.48 -18.03
CA ASP A 155 -6.44 7.17 -18.16
C ASP A 155 -6.49 6.44 -16.81
N GLY A 156 -5.47 6.62 -15.96
CA GLY A 156 -5.49 6.15 -14.58
C GLY A 156 -6.63 6.75 -13.77
N ILE A 157 -6.76 8.09 -13.78
CA ILE A 157 -7.85 8.79 -13.08
C ILE A 157 -9.23 8.36 -13.59
N GLU A 158 -9.38 8.20 -14.91
CA GLU A 158 -10.61 7.73 -15.54
C GLU A 158 -11.05 6.34 -15.05
N ASN A 159 -10.11 5.44 -14.77
CA ASN A 159 -10.38 4.09 -14.26
C ASN A 159 -10.56 4.00 -12.73
N ILE A 160 -10.55 5.11 -11.98
CA ILE A 160 -10.87 5.10 -10.54
C ILE A 160 -12.34 4.70 -10.34
N ASP A 161 -12.60 3.65 -9.57
CA ASP A 161 -13.93 3.18 -9.22
C ASP A 161 -14.45 3.90 -7.97
N ILE A 162 -15.68 4.39 -8.04
CA ILE A 162 -16.38 5.07 -6.93
C ILE A 162 -17.50 4.19 -6.38
N GLY A 163 -18.17 3.42 -7.24
CA GLY A 163 -19.31 2.58 -6.88
C GLY A 163 -18.87 1.28 -6.20
N GLY A 164 -17.76 0.69 -6.65
CA GLY A 164 -17.18 -0.51 -6.06
C GLY A 164 -16.81 -0.33 -4.58
N PRO A 165 -15.98 0.66 -4.21
CA PRO A 165 -15.63 0.91 -2.81
C PRO A 165 -16.85 1.14 -1.92
N ALA A 166 -17.82 1.94 -2.38
CA ALA A 166 -19.04 2.21 -1.64
C ALA A 166 -19.91 0.96 -1.40
N MET A 167 -19.97 0.01 -2.35
CA MET A 167 -20.68 -1.26 -2.15
C MET A 167 -19.94 -2.19 -1.16
N ILE A 168 -18.61 -2.23 -1.25
CA ILE A 168 -17.75 -3.05 -0.38
C ILE A 168 -17.88 -2.60 1.08
N THR A 169 -17.69 -1.31 1.36
CA THR A 169 -17.78 -0.75 2.72
C THR A 169 -19.20 -0.84 3.27
N ALA A 170 -20.23 -0.62 2.45
CA ALA A 170 -21.63 -0.76 2.85
C ALA A 170 -21.95 -2.17 3.36
N ALA A 171 -21.53 -3.19 2.63
CA ALA A 171 -21.80 -4.58 2.98
C ALA A 171 -20.94 -5.06 4.17
N ALA A 172 -19.71 -4.56 4.30
CA ALA A 172 -18.85 -4.81 5.46
C ALA A 172 -19.38 -4.16 6.77
N LYS A 173 -19.98 -2.95 6.68
CA LYS A 173 -20.60 -2.26 7.81
C LYS A 173 -21.72 -3.11 8.44
N ILE A 174 -22.71 -3.54 7.67
CA ILE A 174 -23.87 -4.26 8.24
C ILE A 174 -23.48 -5.58 8.91
N LYS A 175 -22.46 -6.27 8.40
CA LYS A 175 -22.00 -7.51 9.02
C LYS A 175 -21.20 -7.37 10.30
N SER A 176 -20.63 -6.20 10.56
CA SER A 176 -19.99 -5.93 11.83
C SER A 176 -20.99 -5.49 12.93
N VAL A 177 -22.28 -5.30 12.59
CA VAL A 177 -23.37 -4.93 13.52
C VAL A 177 -24.29 -6.12 13.87
N LEU A 178 -24.62 -6.99 12.91
CA LEU A 178 -25.67 -8.01 13.06
C LEU A 178 -25.16 -9.36 13.63
N ALA A 179 -25.04 -9.45 14.95
CA ALA A 179 -24.69 -10.67 15.69
C ALA A 179 -25.91 -11.39 16.31
N ILE A 180 -26.97 -11.64 15.52
CA ILE A 180 -28.24 -12.19 16.02
C ILE A 180 -28.52 -13.60 15.45
N LYS A 181 -28.68 -14.56 16.37
CA LYS A 181 -28.92 -15.97 16.09
C LYS A 181 -30.30 -16.19 15.46
N GLY A 182 -30.34 -16.68 14.21
CA GLY A 182 -31.57 -17.15 13.54
C GLY A 182 -32.11 -16.29 12.39
N MET A 183 -31.37 -15.29 11.92
CA MET A 183 -31.73 -14.48 10.74
C MET A 183 -30.87 -14.81 9.52
N SER A 184 -31.43 -14.66 8.31
CA SER A 184 -30.68 -14.79 7.05
C SER A 184 -29.55 -13.74 6.96
N PRO A 185 -28.28 -14.16 6.83
CA PRO A 185 -27.11 -13.29 6.83
C PRO A 185 -26.79 -12.65 5.45
N VAL A 186 -26.20 -11.45 5.47
CA VAL A 186 -25.60 -10.75 4.30
C VAL A 186 -24.10 -11.05 4.20
N TYR A 187 -23.57 -11.48 3.06
CA TYR A 187 -22.17 -11.89 2.93
C TYR A 187 -21.42 -11.01 1.91
N CYS A 188 -20.55 -10.11 2.37
CA CYS A 188 -19.67 -9.38 1.47
C CYS A 188 -18.45 -10.22 1.10
N THR A 189 -18.16 -10.32 -0.20
CA THR A 189 -16.89 -10.84 -0.72
C THR A 189 -16.28 -9.87 -1.72
N CYS A 190 -15.42 -9.01 -1.20
CA CYS A 190 -14.57 -8.18 -2.01
C CYS A 190 -13.41 -8.99 -2.64
N ARG A 191 -12.58 -8.36 -3.50
CA ARG A 191 -11.29 -8.87 -4.01
C ARG A 191 -10.25 -9.24 -2.93
N ALA A 192 -10.58 -9.12 -1.65
CA ALA A 192 -9.83 -9.77 -0.58
C ALA A 192 -10.07 -11.29 -0.51
N LEU A 193 -10.95 -11.82 -1.37
CA LEU A 193 -10.97 -13.21 -1.79
C LEU A 193 -10.34 -13.32 -3.19
N ASN A 194 -9.29 -14.11 -3.34
CA ASN A 194 -8.79 -14.55 -4.65
C ASN A 194 -9.82 -15.49 -5.31
N VAL A 195 -9.66 -15.81 -6.59
CA VAL A 195 -10.40 -16.92 -7.24
C VAL A 195 -10.35 -18.20 -6.39
N GLN A 196 -9.19 -18.47 -5.78
CA GLN A 196 -8.93 -19.60 -4.89
C GLN A 196 -9.81 -19.63 -3.62
N ASP A 197 -10.45 -18.52 -3.26
CA ASP A 197 -11.29 -18.40 -2.06
C ASP A 197 -12.80 -18.49 -2.39
N TYR A 198 -13.21 -18.49 -3.66
CA TYR A 198 -14.61 -18.79 -4.03
C TYR A 198 -15.08 -20.17 -3.50
N PRO A 199 -14.25 -21.24 -3.49
CA PRO A 199 -14.60 -22.49 -2.83
C PRO A 199 -14.79 -22.36 -1.30
N GLU A 200 -13.97 -21.55 -0.61
CA GLU A 200 -14.13 -21.29 0.84
C GLU A 200 -15.47 -20.59 1.11
N LEU A 201 -15.81 -19.58 0.29
CA LEU A 201 -17.11 -18.89 0.34
C LEU A 201 -18.26 -19.87 0.10
N LEU A 202 -18.28 -20.58 -1.03
CA LEU A 202 -19.39 -21.48 -1.38
C LEU A 202 -19.56 -22.58 -0.34
N GLY A 203 -18.48 -23.19 0.14
CA GLY A 203 -18.52 -24.19 1.21
C GLY A 203 -18.91 -23.62 2.59
N PHE A 204 -18.70 -22.32 2.83
CA PHE A 204 -19.24 -21.64 4.00
C PHE A 204 -20.75 -21.35 3.86
N LEU A 205 -21.20 -20.85 2.70
CA LEU A 205 -22.62 -20.65 2.38
C LEU A 205 -23.41 -21.96 2.48
N GLN A 206 -22.84 -23.06 1.98
CA GLN A 206 -23.42 -24.40 2.03
C GLN A 206 -23.62 -24.92 3.46
N ARG A 207 -22.67 -24.64 4.36
CA ARG A 207 -22.76 -25.04 5.78
C ARG A 207 -23.89 -24.31 6.50
N ASN A 208 -24.26 -23.10 6.05
CA ASN A 208 -25.33 -22.27 6.62
C ASN A 208 -25.21 -22.10 8.16
N GLN A 209 -23.97 -21.90 8.63
CA GLN A 209 -23.63 -21.70 10.04
C GLN A 209 -23.30 -20.23 10.30
N ASP A 210 -23.74 -19.70 11.46
CA ASP A 210 -23.38 -18.34 11.89
C ASP A 210 -21.95 -18.29 12.46
N ASP A 211 -20.95 -18.26 11.57
CA ASP A 211 -19.55 -18.03 11.94
C ASP A 211 -19.26 -16.53 12.00
N GLN A 212 -19.40 -15.94 13.17
CA GLN A 212 -19.15 -14.51 13.40
C GLN A 212 -17.67 -14.14 13.24
N GLN A 213 -16.74 -15.07 13.49
CA GLN A 213 -15.30 -14.82 13.35
C GLN A 213 -14.91 -14.74 11.87
N PHE A 214 -15.43 -15.63 11.03
CA PHE A 214 -15.27 -15.59 9.58
C PHE A 214 -15.90 -14.32 8.97
N GLN A 215 -17.09 -13.93 9.43
CA GLN A 215 -17.75 -12.70 8.98
C GLN A 215 -16.95 -11.43 9.34
N ARG A 216 -16.43 -11.34 10.57
CA ARG A 216 -15.55 -10.23 10.99
C ARG A 216 -14.24 -10.20 10.18
N LYS A 217 -13.65 -11.37 9.91
CA LYS A 217 -12.46 -11.51 9.03
C LYS A 217 -12.74 -10.97 7.62
N LEU A 218 -13.89 -11.29 7.02
CA LEU A 218 -14.30 -10.76 5.71
C LEU A 218 -14.53 -9.24 5.74
N ALA A 219 -15.17 -8.70 6.78
CA ALA A 219 -15.35 -7.25 6.93
C ALA A 219 -14.02 -6.50 7.11
N ALA A 220 -13.11 -7.01 7.94
CA ALA A 220 -11.78 -6.42 8.13
C ALA A 220 -10.97 -6.40 6.81
N LYS A 221 -11.01 -7.52 6.07
CA LYS A 221 -10.46 -7.70 4.71
C LYS A 221 -11.04 -6.67 3.72
N ALA A 222 -12.35 -6.41 3.78
CA ALA A 222 -13.04 -5.47 2.90
C ALA A 222 -12.59 -4.02 3.09
N PHE A 223 -12.59 -3.53 4.33
CA PHE A 223 -12.08 -2.20 4.67
C PHE A 223 -10.56 -2.08 4.37
N GLN A 224 -9.76 -3.12 4.61
CA GLN A 224 -8.34 -3.16 4.25
C GLN A 224 -8.12 -3.05 2.73
N HIS A 225 -8.97 -3.67 1.92
CA HIS A 225 -8.87 -3.62 0.47
C HIS A 225 -9.15 -2.22 -0.08
N VAL A 226 -10.21 -1.56 0.41
CA VAL A 226 -10.55 -0.18 0.01
C VAL A 226 -9.48 0.81 0.47
N ALA A 227 -9.04 0.76 1.74
CA ALA A 227 -7.94 1.58 2.22
C ALA A 227 -6.66 1.42 1.38
N SER A 228 -6.34 0.20 0.94
CA SER A 228 -5.19 -0.05 0.05
C SER A 228 -5.37 0.52 -1.35
N TYR A 229 -6.60 0.50 -1.88
CA TYR A 229 -6.94 1.05 -3.19
C TYR A 229 -6.81 2.58 -3.21
N ASP A 230 -7.40 3.26 -2.23
CA ASP A 230 -7.35 4.72 -2.12
C ASP A 230 -5.93 5.22 -1.81
N SER A 231 -5.14 4.46 -1.05
CA SER A 231 -3.72 4.77 -0.80
C SER A 231 -2.93 4.88 -2.10
N ALA A 232 -3.05 3.88 -2.99
CA ALA A 232 -2.36 3.84 -4.29
C ALA A 232 -2.81 4.97 -5.24
N ILE A 233 -4.08 5.40 -5.15
CA ILE A 233 -4.58 6.57 -5.89
C ILE A 233 -3.95 7.85 -5.33
N SER A 234 -3.91 8.02 -4.00
CA SER A 234 -3.31 9.20 -3.37
C SER A 234 -1.81 9.31 -3.70
N GLU A 235 -1.11 8.18 -3.69
CA GLU A 235 0.28 8.01 -4.12
C GLU A 235 0.46 8.50 -5.56
N ARG A 236 -0.35 8.00 -6.51
CA ARG A 236 -0.30 8.41 -7.92
C ARG A 236 -0.55 9.91 -8.09
N LEU A 237 -1.50 10.48 -7.35
CA LEU A 237 -1.80 11.92 -7.36
C LEU A 237 -0.64 12.77 -6.82
N ARG A 238 0.04 12.31 -5.75
CA ARG A 238 1.20 13.01 -5.15
C ARG A 238 2.39 13.11 -6.10
N THR A 239 2.63 12.11 -6.95
CA THR A 239 3.73 12.16 -7.96
C THR A 239 3.60 13.31 -8.97
N GLN A 240 2.47 14.02 -8.98
CA GLN A 240 2.20 15.18 -9.83
C GLN A 240 2.21 16.53 -9.10
N THR A 241 2.65 16.56 -7.83
CA THR A 241 2.75 17.79 -7.02
C THR A 241 4.20 18.07 -6.63
N VAL A 242 4.60 19.35 -6.67
CA VAL A 242 5.97 19.81 -6.38
C VAL A 242 6.02 20.41 -4.97
N GLY A 243 7.14 20.22 -4.25
CA GLY A 243 7.52 21.07 -3.11
C GLY A 243 7.33 20.51 -1.70
N ASP A 244 7.02 19.22 -1.53
CA ASP A 244 7.11 18.55 -0.22
C ASP A 244 7.95 17.25 -0.39
N ASP A 245 9.16 17.18 0.18
CA ASP A 245 10.05 16.00 0.06
C ASP A 245 9.41 14.76 0.75
N PHE A 246 8.97 14.95 2.00
CA PHE A 246 8.18 13.98 2.76
C PHE A 246 6.70 14.39 2.81
N PRO A 247 5.74 13.48 2.60
CA PRO A 247 4.31 13.81 2.65
C PRO A 247 3.82 14.02 4.09
N SER A 248 2.87 14.94 4.28
CA SER A 248 2.28 15.21 5.61
C SER A 248 1.57 14.01 6.24
N SER A 249 1.08 13.09 5.40
CA SER A 249 0.69 11.73 5.79
C SER A 249 1.32 10.76 4.80
N LEU A 250 2.19 9.89 5.32
CA LEU A 250 2.75 8.78 4.56
C LEU A 250 1.81 7.58 4.73
N THR A 251 0.94 7.36 3.74
CA THR A 251 0.26 6.07 3.51
C THR A 251 0.91 5.36 2.34
N VAL A 252 0.57 4.09 2.17
CA VAL A 252 1.61 3.11 1.89
C VAL A 252 0.96 1.77 1.39
N PRO A 253 1.60 0.96 0.49
CA PRO A 253 1.32 -0.45 -0.02
C PRO A 253 1.32 -1.88 0.70
N LEU A 254 2.36 -2.42 1.38
CA LEU A 254 2.59 -3.81 1.99
C LEU A 254 1.43 -4.84 2.15
N SER A 255 1.77 -6.13 1.94
CA SER A 255 0.90 -7.32 2.06
C SER A 255 1.59 -8.59 2.61
N LEU A 256 0.89 -9.42 3.39
CA LEU A 256 1.43 -10.65 3.98
C LEU A 256 1.77 -11.70 2.91
N LYS A 257 3.04 -12.13 2.83
CA LYS A 257 3.49 -13.22 1.96
C LYS A 257 3.48 -14.57 2.67
N CYS A 258 4.09 -14.66 3.84
CA CYS A 258 4.09 -15.88 4.65
C CYS A 258 4.31 -15.58 6.14
N SER A 259 3.83 -16.47 7.01
CA SER A 259 4.28 -16.49 8.40
C SER A 259 5.69 -17.09 8.47
N LEU A 260 6.55 -16.50 9.30
CA LEU A 260 7.88 -17.04 9.60
C LEU A 260 7.79 -17.92 10.84
N ARG A 261 8.76 -18.82 10.99
CA ARG A 261 8.81 -19.77 12.11
C ARG A 261 8.89 -19.06 13.48
N TYR A 262 9.64 -17.97 13.52
CA TYR A 262 9.80 -17.03 14.63
C TYR A 262 10.47 -15.74 14.12
N GLY A 263 10.55 -14.71 14.95
CA GLY A 263 11.27 -13.45 14.68
C GLY A 263 12.78 -13.60 14.84
N GLU A 264 13.43 -12.62 15.48
CA GLU A 264 14.85 -12.72 15.82
C GLU A 264 15.13 -13.88 16.79
N ASN A 265 14.19 -14.08 17.72
CA ASN A 265 14.25 -15.08 18.78
C ASN A 265 13.06 -16.05 18.71
N PRO A 266 13.24 -17.34 19.09
CA PRO A 266 12.19 -18.37 18.99
C PRO A 266 10.85 -18.09 19.69
N HIS A 267 10.81 -17.17 20.66
CA HIS A 267 9.60 -16.80 21.39
C HIS A 267 8.79 -15.67 20.70
N GLN A 268 9.41 -14.93 19.76
CA GLN A 268 8.74 -13.89 18.98
C GLN A 268 8.05 -14.53 17.77
N LYS A 269 6.80 -14.16 17.50
CA LYS A 269 6.13 -14.50 16.24
C LYS A 269 6.57 -13.51 15.16
N ALA A 270 6.76 -13.97 13.93
CA ALA A 270 7.05 -13.08 12.81
C ALA A 270 6.38 -13.54 11.51
N ALA A 271 6.44 -12.67 10.51
CA ALA A 271 5.86 -12.86 9.20
C ALA A 271 6.62 -11.98 8.20
N PHE A 272 6.76 -12.45 6.97
CA PHE A 272 7.32 -11.68 5.87
C PHE A 272 6.19 -11.00 5.10
N TYR A 273 6.30 -9.68 4.96
CA TYR A 273 5.40 -8.83 4.19
C TYR A 273 6.15 -8.28 2.98
N VAL A 274 5.48 -8.18 1.84
CA VAL A 274 6.02 -7.68 0.55
C VAL A 274 5.30 -6.39 0.19
N ASP A 275 6.05 -5.34 -0.17
CA ASP A 275 5.46 -4.04 -0.48
C ASP A 275 4.59 -4.10 -1.74
N LYS A 276 3.54 -3.28 -1.74
CA LYS A 276 2.63 -3.11 -2.88
C LYS A 276 2.41 -1.62 -3.16
N SER A 277 3.45 -0.83 -3.03
CA SER A 277 3.59 0.51 -3.59
C SER A 277 3.73 0.42 -5.11
N LEU A 278 3.24 1.41 -5.87
CA LEU A 278 3.21 1.36 -7.35
C LEU A 278 4.58 1.08 -8.00
N SER A 279 5.59 1.29 -7.17
CA SER A 279 7.00 1.13 -7.38
C SER A 279 7.42 -0.35 -7.47
N GLU A 280 6.85 -1.29 -6.70
CA GLU A 280 7.33 -2.70 -6.58
C GLU A 280 6.97 -3.68 -7.72
N VAL A 281 6.42 -3.23 -8.84
CA VAL A 281 5.79 -4.15 -9.80
C VAL A 281 6.78 -4.74 -10.81
N ASN A 282 6.64 -6.06 -11.00
CA ASN A 282 7.45 -6.96 -11.82
C ASN A 282 8.78 -7.45 -11.21
N GLY A 283 9.05 -7.20 -9.91
CA GLY A 283 10.31 -7.62 -9.24
C GLY A 283 10.58 -9.13 -9.16
N GLY A 284 9.54 -9.99 -9.12
CA GLY A 284 9.72 -11.46 -9.14
C GLY A 284 10.13 -12.09 -7.80
N GLY A 285 10.86 -13.21 -7.85
CA GLY A 285 11.49 -13.91 -6.72
C GLY A 285 10.64 -14.35 -5.52
N ILE A 286 11.25 -14.44 -4.33
CA ILE A 286 10.71 -15.01 -3.07
C ILE A 286 9.35 -14.39 -2.74
N ALA A 287 9.23 -13.07 -2.84
CA ALA A 287 7.98 -12.32 -2.75
C ALA A 287 6.83 -12.90 -3.58
N THR A 288 7.11 -13.51 -4.73
CA THR A 288 6.10 -14.03 -5.68
C THR A 288 6.12 -15.56 -5.83
N ALA A 289 7.21 -16.24 -5.48
CA ALA A 289 7.40 -17.68 -5.66
C ALA A 289 6.43 -18.56 -4.85
N ILE A 290 6.20 -19.78 -5.33
CA ILE A 290 5.41 -20.84 -4.68
C ILE A 290 6.40 -21.92 -4.20
N GLN A 291 6.41 -22.19 -2.89
CA GLN A 291 7.37 -23.10 -2.26
C GLN A 291 6.94 -24.57 -2.40
N HIS A 292 7.76 -25.39 -3.07
CA HIS A 292 7.45 -26.82 -3.29
C HIS A 292 7.99 -27.78 -2.21
N HIS A 293 8.90 -27.32 -1.33
CA HIS A 293 9.49 -28.15 -0.27
C HIS A 293 9.51 -27.48 1.11
N GLY A 294 8.90 -28.16 2.07
CA GLY A 294 8.71 -27.74 3.46
C GLY A 294 7.51 -28.48 4.05
N LYS A 295 7.41 -28.64 5.38
CA LYS A 295 6.21 -29.20 6.01
C LYS A 295 5.12 -28.13 6.11
N PHE A 296 4.47 -27.85 4.98
CA PHE A 296 3.24 -27.06 4.96
C PHE A 296 2.02 -27.96 5.17
N THR A 297 1.26 -27.70 6.23
CA THR A 297 -0.15 -28.08 6.29
C THR A 297 -0.98 -26.96 5.67
N VAL A 298 -1.19 -27.02 4.35
CA VAL A 298 -2.42 -26.69 3.60
C VAL A 298 -2.14 -26.96 2.12
N SER A 299 -3.11 -27.54 1.41
CA SER A 299 -2.99 -28.02 0.04
C SER A 299 -3.48 -27.01 -1.00
N CYS A 300 -2.67 -26.70 -2.02
CA CYS A 300 -3.10 -26.70 -3.42
C CYS A 300 -1.89 -26.68 -4.37
N GLY A 301 -1.98 -27.34 -5.53
CA GLY A 301 -0.99 -27.23 -6.60
C GLY A 301 -1.54 -26.41 -7.78
N SER A 302 -0.65 -25.83 -8.58
CA SER A 302 -0.99 -25.11 -9.81
C SER A 302 -0.01 -25.44 -10.94
N MET A 303 -0.52 -25.88 -12.09
CA MET A 303 0.24 -25.90 -13.34
C MET A 303 0.16 -24.52 -14.00
N LEU A 304 1.24 -24.11 -14.67
CA LEU A 304 1.32 -22.88 -15.46
C LEU A 304 1.08 -23.19 -16.94
N TYR A 305 0.32 -22.33 -17.62
CA TYR A 305 0.23 -22.25 -19.08
C TYR A 305 0.47 -20.80 -19.52
N PRO A 306 1.18 -20.56 -20.64
CA PRO A 306 1.46 -19.21 -21.12
C PRO A 306 0.22 -18.56 -21.76
N VAL A 307 0.17 -17.22 -21.70
CA VAL A 307 -0.89 -16.40 -22.31
C VAL A 307 -0.32 -15.66 -23.52
N GLU A 308 -0.85 -15.94 -24.71
CA GLU A 308 -0.58 -15.13 -25.91
C GLU A 308 -1.46 -13.88 -25.94
N ALA A 309 -0.87 -12.74 -26.29
CA ALA A 309 -1.57 -11.46 -26.38
C ALA A 309 -2.04 -11.20 -27.82
N MET A 310 -3.36 -11.08 -28.02
CA MET A 310 -3.93 -10.63 -29.30
C MET A 310 -4.10 -9.11 -29.28
N ALA A 311 -3.25 -8.42 -30.05
CA ALA A 311 -3.35 -6.98 -30.28
C ALA A 311 -4.03 -6.69 -31.63
N GLY A 312 -4.97 -5.75 -31.65
CA GLY A 312 -5.62 -5.25 -32.87
C GLY A 312 -6.03 -3.79 -32.64
N ALA A 313 -5.27 -2.86 -33.21
CA ALA A 313 -5.47 -1.42 -33.01
C ALA A 313 -6.44 -0.83 -34.03
N ASN A 314 -7.02 0.33 -33.68
CA ASN A 314 -6.96 1.54 -34.51
C ASN A 314 -7.68 2.72 -33.81
N THR A 315 -6.92 3.72 -33.39
CA THR A 315 -7.43 5.03 -32.97
C THR A 315 -6.70 6.12 -33.76
N VAL A 316 -7.45 6.88 -34.56
CA VAL A 316 -6.92 8.01 -35.33
C VAL A 316 -6.89 9.24 -34.44
N ALA A 317 -5.71 9.86 -34.31
CA ALA A 317 -5.56 11.12 -33.58
C ALA A 317 -6.03 12.31 -34.43
N ILE A 318 -6.80 13.22 -33.82
CA ILE A 318 -7.13 14.53 -34.36
C ILE A 318 -6.77 15.57 -33.29
N PRO A 319 -5.98 16.61 -33.60
CA PRO A 319 -5.63 17.65 -32.62
C PRO A 319 -6.85 18.53 -32.33
N MET A 320 -7.18 18.71 -31.05
CA MET A 320 -8.22 19.65 -30.63
C MET A 320 -7.64 21.03 -30.33
N ALA A 321 -8.30 22.07 -30.84
CA ALA A 321 -8.03 23.44 -30.48
C ALA A 321 -8.80 23.84 -29.22
N ASP A 322 -8.16 24.56 -28.30
CA ASP A 322 -8.81 25.12 -27.12
C ASP A 322 -9.94 26.08 -27.52
N SER A 323 -11.15 25.81 -27.04
CA SER A 323 -12.26 26.77 -27.09
C SER A 323 -12.78 27.02 -25.67
N GLN A 324 -12.52 28.24 -25.17
CA GLN A 324 -13.06 28.67 -23.89
C GLN A 324 -14.57 28.88 -23.99
N ALA A 325 -15.35 27.93 -23.50
CA ALA A 325 -16.80 28.05 -23.36
C ALA A 325 -17.14 28.74 -22.02
N SER A 326 -17.27 30.06 -22.02
CA SER A 326 -17.77 30.84 -20.87
C SER A 326 -19.29 30.65 -20.70
N GLY A 327 -19.69 29.60 -19.97
CA GLY A 327 -21.10 29.34 -19.63
C GLY A 327 -21.50 29.97 -18.30
N SER A 328 -22.44 30.93 -18.31
CA SER A 328 -22.99 31.58 -17.11
C SER A 328 -23.96 30.67 -16.36
N GLY A 329 -23.43 29.74 -15.57
CA GLY A 329 -24.20 28.84 -14.70
C GLY A 329 -24.14 29.27 -13.23
N ARG A 330 -25.26 29.15 -12.50
CA ARG A 330 -25.25 29.30 -11.03
C ARG A 330 -24.34 28.23 -10.42
N LYS A 331 -23.28 28.66 -9.74
CA LYS A 331 -22.34 27.77 -9.04
C LYS A 331 -23.05 27.04 -7.89
N GLN A 332 -22.69 25.79 -7.63
CA GLN A 332 -23.29 24.97 -6.57
C GLN A 332 -22.24 24.34 -5.64
N ALA A 333 -22.52 24.38 -4.34
CA ALA A 333 -21.70 23.76 -3.31
C ALA A 333 -22.50 22.68 -2.56
N LEU A 334 -21.98 21.46 -2.54
CA LEU A 334 -22.53 20.35 -1.74
C LEU A 334 -21.81 20.29 -0.40
N ILE A 335 -22.53 20.39 0.71
CA ILE A 335 -21.95 20.42 2.06
C ILE A 335 -22.58 19.30 2.93
N SER A 336 -21.76 18.39 3.47
CA SER A 336 -22.22 17.30 4.34
C SER A 336 -21.23 17.05 5.48
N LEU A 337 -21.53 17.57 6.68
CA LEU A 337 -20.60 17.56 7.80
C LEU A 337 -21.13 16.82 9.04
N SER A 338 -20.37 15.81 9.46
CA SER A 338 -20.33 15.24 10.81
C SER A 338 -20.05 16.29 11.88
N ASP A 339 -18.91 16.98 11.84
CA ASP A 339 -18.58 18.12 12.72
C ASP A 339 -19.08 19.44 12.13
N LYS A 340 -19.85 20.20 12.91
CA LYS A 340 -20.62 21.39 12.45
C LYS A 340 -20.06 22.71 12.99
N LYS A 341 -18.90 22.68 13.65
CA LYS A 341 -18.19 23.90 14.07
C LYS A 341 -17.98 24.84 12.88
N ASP A 342 -18.30 26.12 13.08
CA ASP A 342 -18.04 27.21 12.15
C ASP A 342 -18.62 27.03 10.72
N LEU A 343 -19.58 26.11 10.58
CA LEU A 343 -20.33 25.82 9.35
C LEU A 343 -21.07 27.06 8.81
N ALA A 344 -21.48 27.97 9.70
CA ALA A 344 -22.07 29.25 9.35
C ALA A 344 -21.09 30.17 8.57
N PHE A 345 -19.81 30.20 8.97
CA PHE A 345 -18.79 31.02 8.29
C PHE A 345 -18.55 30.54 6.86
N LEU A 346 -18.42 29.21 6.68
CA LEU A 346 -18.28 28.62 5.35
C LEU A 346 -19.54 28.85 4.48
N GLY A 347 -20.73 28.67 5.05
CA GLY A 347 -22.00 28.85 4.35
C GLY A 347 -22.22 30.30 3.89
N ASN A 348 -22.03 31.27 4.77
CA ASN A 348 -22.13 32.69 4.45
C ASN A 348 -21.05 33.10 3.43
N GLY A 349 -19.78 32.73 3.67
CA GLY A 349 -18.68 33.05 2.75
C GLY A 349 -18.92 32.54 1.33
N LEU A 350 -19.43 31.32 1.15
CA LEU A 350 -19.78 30.79 -0.18
C LEU A 350 -20.92 31.58 -0.86
N GLN A 351 -21.90 32.10 -0.11
CA GLN A 351 -22.95 32.95 -0.66
C GLN A 351 -22.45 34.38 -0.97
N GLU A 352 -21.53 34.90 -0.16
CA GLU A 352 -20.90 36.23 -0.28
C GLU A 352 -19.86 36.32 -1.42
N LEU A 353 -19.25 35.21 -1.86
CA LEU A 353 -18.31 35.18 -2.99
C LEU A 353 -18.88 35.73 -4.32
N GLY A 354 -20.20 35.90 -4.42
CA GLY A 354 -20.87 36.55 -5.55
C GLY A 354 -21.07 38.07 -5.42
N GLU A 355 -20.64 38.71 -4.33
CA GLU A 355 -20.88 40.13 -4.04
C GLU A 355 -19.64 41.02 -4.26
N PHE A 356 -19.24 41.21 -5.52
CA PHE A 356 -18.29 42.28 -5.87
C PHE A 356 -18.88 43.23 -6.91
N SER A 357 -19.22 44.45 -6.46
CA SER A 357 -19.52 45.55 -7.37
C SER A 357 -18.22 46.01 -8.04
N LYS A 358 -18.10 45.82 -9.35
CA LYS A 358 -17.14 46.59 -10.16
C LYS A 358 -17.78 47.91 -10.55
N HIS A 359 -17.37 48.99 -9.89
CA HIS A 359 -17.69 50.34 -10.34
C HIS A 359 -16.88 50.67 -11.60
N PHE A 360 -17.54 50.76 -12.76
CA PHE A 360 -16.95 51.26 -13.99
C PHE A 360 -17.92 52.23 -14.66
N MET A 361 -17.46 53.47 -14.91
CA MET A 361 -18.23 54.52 -15.62
C MET A 361 -19.70 54.72 -15.19
N GLY A 362 -19.97 54.70 -13.88
CA GLY A 362 -21.28 55.08 -13.33
C GLY A 362 -22.41 54.06 -13.47
N PHE A 363 -22.16 52.87 -14.02
CA PHE A 363 -23.14 51.78 -14.07
C PHE A 363 -22.73 50.64 -13.14
N SER A 364 -23.58 50.31 -12.17
CA SER A 364 -23.40 49.16 -11.29
C SER A 364 -24.00 47.90 -11.92
N TYR A 365 -23.17 47.11 -12.60
CA TYR A 365 -23.54 45.77 -13.06
C TYR A 365 -23.24 44.73 -11.96
N CYS A 366 -24.29 44.09 -11.44
CA CYS A 366 -24.19 43.05 -10.42
C CYS A 366 -24.54 41.69 -11.02
N SER A 367 -23.55 40.96 -11.56
CA SER A 367 -23.72 39.57 -11.97
C SER A 367 -23.65 38.65 -10.75
N LEU A 368 -24.80 38.38 -10.13
CA LEU A 368 -24.94 37.59 -8.91
C LEU A 368 -24.71 36.08 -9.14
N GLU A 369 -23.46 35.67 -9.39
CA GLU A 369 -23.03 34.26 -9.33
C GLU A 369 -22.77 33.83 -7.87
N ARG A 370 -23.79 33.92 -7.00
CA ARG A 370 -23.72 33.35 -5.64
C ARG A 370 -23.77 31.82 -5.70
N TYR A 371 -23.02 31.14 -4.83
CA TYR A 371 -23.14 29.69 -4.70
C TYR A 371 -24.51 29.30 -4.12
N THR A 372 -25.20 28.38 -4.78
CA THR A 372 -26.35 27.69 -4.19
C THR A 372 -25.85 26.54 -3.33
N ILE A 373 -26.25 26.49 -2.06
CA ILE A 373 -25.80 25.46 -1.12
C ILE A 373 -26.80 24.31 -1.10
N VAL A 374 -26.31 23.11 -1.34
CA VAL A 374 -27.04 21.85 -1.18
C VAL A 374 -26.49 21.13 0.06
N SER A 375 -27.37 20.68 0.96
CA SER A 375 -26.95 19.98 2.17
C SER A 375 -27.98 18.94 2.66
N THR A 376 -27.62 18.13 3.65
CA THR A 376 -28.43 16.99 4.10
C THR A 376 -28.45 16.81 5.62
N GLY A 377 -29.59 16.32 6.13
CA GLY A 377 -29.83 16.01 7.54
C GLY A 377 -29.43 17.16 8.48
N GLY A 378 -28.78 16.82 9.60
CA GLY A 378 -28.34 17.81 10.60
C GLY A 378 -27.33 18.84 10.10
N THR A 379 -26.70 18.67 8.93
CA THR A 379 -25.86 19.72 8.32
C THR A 379 -26.74 20.83 7.73
N ALA A 380 -27.80 20.45 7.01
CA ALA A 380 -28.79 21.38 6.48
C ALA A 380 -29.48 22.15 7.61
N SER A 381 -29.96 21.45 8.65
CA SER A 381 -30.63 22.10 9.79
C SER A 381 -29.73 23.10 10.52
N ALA A 382 -28.43 22.83 10.64
CA ALA A 382 -27.47 23.75 11.27
C ALA A 382 -27.21 25.00 10.41
N LEU A 383 -27.09 24.83 9.09
CA LEU A 383 -26.98 25.94 8.14
C LEU A 383 -28.24 26.82 8.12
N GLU A 384 -29.42 26.20 8.07
CA GLU A 384 -30.72 26.90 8.15
C GLU A 384 -30.86 27.68 9.46
N THR A 385 -30.45 27.09 10.59
CA THR A 385 -30.43 27.76 11.90
C THR A 385 -29.48 28.96 11.94
N ALA A 386 -28.39 28.92 11.16
CA ALA A 386 -27.44 30.01 11.00
C ALA A 386 -27.88 31.08 9.98
N GLY A 387 -29.07 30.96 9.39
CA GLY A 387 -29.59 31.89 8.38
C GLY A 387 -29.11 31.63 6.95
N VAL A 388 -28.34 30.56 6.72
CA VAL A 388 -27.84 30.20 5.39
C VAL A 388 -28.95 29.51 4.60
N SER A 389 -29.27 30.03 3.41
CA SER A 389 -30.23 29.39 2.50
C SER A 389 -29.69 28.04 1.97
N VAL A 390 -30.44 26.95 2.17
CA VAL A 390 -30.05 25.59 1.78
C VAL A 390 -31.15 24.90 0.97
N THR A 391 -30.77 24.28 -0.15
CA THR A 391 -31.57 23.25 -0.82
C THR A 391 -31.28 21.90 -0.17
N LYS A 392 -32.31 21.18 0.31
CA LYS A 392 -32.09 19.88 0.94
C LYS A 392 -31.86 18.80 -0.11
N VAL A 393 -30.99 17.82 0.19
CA VAL A 393 -30.72 16.70 -0.72
C VAL A 393 -32.00 15.96 -1.11
N GLU A 394 -32.97 15.76 -0.21
CA GLU A 394 -34.26 15.15 -0.58
C GLU A 394 -35.08 15.98 -1.61
N GLN A 395 -34.94 17.31 -1.62
CA GLN A 395 -35.57 18.18 -2.62
C GLN A 395 -34.88 18.08 -3.99
N LEU A 396 -33.58 17.76 -4.01
CA LEU A 396 -32.76 17.60 -5.21
C LEU A 396 -32.90 16.22 -5.85
N THR A 397 -33.00 15.18 -5.03
CA THR A 397 -33.09 13.77 -5.49
C THR A 397 -34.52 13.33 -5.72
N GLY A 398 -35.50 13.94 -5.04
CA GLY A 398 -36.85 13.40 -4.91
C GLY A 398 -36.93 12.15 -4.01
N PHE A 399 -35.81 11.75 -3.39
CA PHE A 399 -35.68 10.56 -2.57
C PHE A 399 -35.57 10.96 -1.08
N PRO A 400 -36.43 10.45 -0.20
CA PRO A 400 -36.48 10.88 1.19
C PRO A 400 -35.35 10.30 2.05
N GLU A 401 -35.09 10.92 3.20
CA GLU A 401 -34.21 10.34 4.21
C GLU A 401 -34.83 9.06 4.81
N MET A 402 -34.10 7.95 4.72
CA MET A 402 -34.50 6.64 5.26
C MET A 402 -33.27 5.84 5.73
N LEU A 403 -33.52 4.78 6.50
CA LEU A 403 -32.49 3.94 7.12
C LEU A 403 -31.48 4.76 7.95
N ASP A 404 -31.96 5.60 8.88
CA ASP A 404 -31.16 6.59 9.63
C ASP A 404 -30.33 7.54 8.74
N GLY A 405 -30.73 7.72 7.47
CA GLY A 405 -30.01 8.52 6.49
C GLY A 405 -28.82 7.83 5.82
N ARG A 406 -28.61 6.52 6.03
CA ARG A 406 -27.50 5.72 5.48
C ARG A 406 -27.37 5.75 3.94
N VAL A 407 -28.44 6.09 3.22
CA VAL A 407 -28.50 6.02 1.75
C VAL A 407 -28.69 7.38 1.05
N LYS A 408 -28.88 8.47 1.80
CA LYS A 408 -29.42 9.73 1.26
C LYS A 408 -28.52 10.44 0.24
N THR A 409 -27.19 10.29 0.35
CA THR A 409 -26.23 10.88 -0.61
C THR A 409 -25.82 9.89 -1.72
N LEU A 410 -26.08 8.59 -1.55
CA LEU A 410 -25.76 7.52 -2.49
C LEU A 410 -26.83 7.47 -3.60
N HIS A 411 -26.93 8.56 -4.36
CA HIS A 411 -27.97 8.80 -5.38
C HIS A 411 -27.36 9.29 -6.70
N PRO A 412 -27.87 8.87 -7.89
CA PRO A 412 -27.30 9.29 -9.17
C PRO A 412 -27.35 10.80 -9.39
N ASN A 413 -28.40 11.50 -8.94
CA ASN A 413 -28.45 12.96 -9.03
C ASN A 413 -27.30 13.66 -8.27
N ILE A 414 -26.85 13.10 -7.14
CA ILE A 414 -25.73 13.65 -6.38
C ILE A 414 -24.42 13.33 -7.11
N HIS A 415 -24.12 12.04 -7.28
CA HIS A 415 -22.85 11.62 -7.86
C HIS A 415 -22.70 11.99 -9.33
N GLY A 416 -23.79 12.10 -10.10
CA GLY A 416 -23.79 12.59 -11.48
C GLY A 416 -23.48 14.07 -11.57
N GLY A 417 -24.05 14.89 -10.66
CA GLY A 417 -23.69 16.31 -10.54
C GLY A 417 -22.23 16.53 -10.16
N ILE A 418 -21.59 15.57 -9.47
CA ILE A 418 -20.15 15.59 -9.16
C ILE A 418 -19.32 15.06 -10.35
N LEU A 419 -19.65 13.87 -10.86
CA LEU A 419 -18.81 13.06 -11.77
C LEU A 419 -18.92 13.42 -13.26
N ALA A 420 -19.85 14.31 -13.63
CA ALA A 420 -19.99 14.78 -15.00
C ALA A 420 -18.78 15.61 -15.44
N ARG A 421 -18.33 15.34 -16.66
CA ARG A 421 -17.21 16.03 -17.30
C ARG A 421 -17.75 17.18 -18.12
N ARG A 422 -17.51 18.41 -17.65
CA ARG A 422 -18.06 19.64 -18.25
C ARG A 422 -17.47 19.94 -19.64
N ASP A 423 -16.27 19.43 -19.88
CA ASP A 423 -15.58 19.40 -21.18
C ASP A 423 -16.18 18.37 -22.16
N GLN A 424 -16.94 17.39 -21.68
CA GLN A 424 -17.57 16.37 -22.51
C GLN A 424 -19.05 16.67 -22.74
N LYS A 425 -19.38 17.15 -23.95
CA LYS A 425 -20.77 17.46 -24.36
C LYS A 425 -21.76 16.32 -24.07
N GLN A 426 -21.37 15.07 -24.30
CA GLN A 426 -22.20 13.88 -24.05
C GLN A 426 -22.58 13.73 -22.57
N HIS A 427 -21.70 14.09 -21.63
CA HIS A 427 -22.00 14.04 -20.19
C HIS A 427 -23.03 15.10 -19.81
N MET A 428 -22.90 16.33 -20.33
CA MET A 428 -23.87 17.40 -20.09
C MET A 428 -25.25 17.11 -20.73
N GLU A 429 -25.27 16.52 -21.93
CA GLU A 429 -26.52 16.05 -22.57
C GLU A 429 -27.18 14.91 -21.77
N ALA A 430 -26.39 13.97 -21.23
CA ALA A 430 -26.91 12.89 -20.38
C ALA A 430 -27.51 13.43 -19.06
N LEU A 431 -26.86 14.42 -18.42
CA LEU A 431 -27.41 15.10 -17.24
C LEU A 431 -28.78 15.73 -17.54
N ILE A 432 -28.90 16.50 -18.62
CA ILE A 432 -30.15 17.17 -19.02
C ILE A 432 -31.23 16.12 -19.32
N LYS A 433 -30.91 15.09 -20.12
CA LYS A 433 -31.82 14.00 -20.51
C LYS A 433 -32.42 13.26 -19.31
N HIS A 434 -31.64 13.11 -18.23
CA HIS A 434 -32.05 12.38 -17.03
C HIS A 434 -32.45 13.27 -15.85
N GLY A 435 -32.66 14.58 -16.08
CA GLY A 435 -33.17 15.51 -15.06
C GLY A 435 -32.13 15.98 -14.03
N ILE A 436 -30.85 15.60 -14.19
CA ILE A 436 -29.71 15.98 -13.35
C ILE A 436 -29.06 17.26 -13.91
N GLY A 437 -29.87 18.14 -14.51
CA GLY A 437 -29.41 19.35 -15.21
C GLY A 437 -30.48 20.42 -15.38
N SER A 438 -31.59 20.36 -14.63
CA SER A 438 -32.63 21.40 -14.68
C SER A 438 -32.32 22.54 -13.69
N THR A 439 -33.11 23.61 -13.65
CA THR A 439 -32.79 24.88 -12.96
C THR A 439 -32.54 24.79 -11.44
N THR A 440 -32.78 23.63 -10.83
CA THR A 440 -32.51 23.30 -9.42
C THR A 440 -31.49 22.16 -9.23
N THR A 441 -31.18 21.38 -10.27
CA THR A 441 -30.32 20.17 -10.24
C THR A 441 -29.08 20.38 -11.10
N GLY A 442 -28.09 21.11 -10.59
CA GLY A 442 -26.88 21.46 -11.36
C GLY A 442 -25.68 20.54 -11.11
N THR A 443 -24.60 20.74 -11.87
CA THR A 443 -23.28 20.20 -11.50
C THR A 443 -22.74 20.92 -10.27
N PHE A 444 -22.05 20.20 -9.39
CA PHE A 444 -21.36 20.79 -8.24
C PHE A 444 -20.00 21.34 -8.65
N ASP A 445 -19.65 22.52 -8.12
CA ASP A 445 -18.32 23.14 -8.26
C ASP A 445 -17.44 22.85 -7.06
N VAL A 446 -18.07 22.72 -5.89
CA VAL A 446 -17.41 22.54 -4.60
C VAL A 446 -18.14 21.42 -3.83
N VAL A 447 -17.38 20.49 -3.26
CA VAL A 447 -17.89 19.40 -2.42
C VAL A 447 -17.14 19.42 -1.09
N VAL A 448 -17.84 19.75 -0.02
CA VAL A 448 -17.31 19.87 1.34
C VAL A 448 -17.87 18.74 2.19
N VAL A 449 -17.02 17.83 2.64
CA VAL A 449 -17.42 16.66 3.42
C VAL A 449 -16.47 16.46 4.58
N ASN A 450 -17.00 16.15 5.77
CA ASN A 450 -16.18 15.60 6.84
C ASN A 450 -16.76 14.30 7.40
N LEU A 451 -15.84 13.35 7.61
CA LEU A 451 -16.17 12.02 8.09
C LEU A 451 -16.36 12.04 9.60
N TYR A 452 -17.09 11.06 10.12
CA TYR A 452 -17.18 10.84 11.56
C TYR A 452 -15.77 10.66 12.14
N PRO A 453 -15.40 11.28 13.28
CA PRO A 453 -14.07 11.15 13.88
C PRO A 453 -13.90 9.79 14.57
N PHE A 454 -13.90 8.71 13.78
CA PHE A 454 -13.89 7.33 14.26
C PHE A 454 -12.67 7.05 15.13
N TYR A 455 -11.47 7.46 14.66
CA TYR A 455 -10.22 7.28 15.38
C TYR A 455 -10.27 7.91 16.78
N ASP A 456 -10.58 9.21 16.88
CA ASP A 456 -10.68 9.94 18.14
C ASP A 456 -11.71 9.31 19.09
N LYS A 457 -12.82 8.81 18.54
CA LYS A 457 -13.90 8.20 19.33
C LYS A 457 -13.51 6.81 19.86
N VAL A 458 -12.89 5.94 19.05
CA VAL A 458 -12.44 4.62 19.50
C VAL A 458 -11.19 4.66 20.40
N SER A 459 -10.38 5.71 20.30
CA SER A 459 -9.18 5.93 21.13
C SER A 459 -9.42 6.78 22.39
N SER A 460 -10.58 7.44 22.51
CA SER A 460 -10.92 8.26 23.68
C SER A 460 -10.90 7.47 24.99
N ALA A 461 -10.56 8.15 26.10
CA ALA A 461 -10.43 7.53 27.43
C ALA A 461 -11.73 6.91 27.98
N SER A 462 -12.90 7.35 27.51
CA SER A 462 -14.20 6.72 27.82
C SER A 462 -14.51 5.50 26.94
N GLY A 463 -13.81 5.37 25.81
CA GLY A 463 -14.13 4.44 24.73
C GLY A 463 -15.48 4.71 24.06
N ILE A 464 -15.75 3.92 23.02
CA ILE A 464 -17.11 3.65 22.52
C ILE A 464 -17.28 2.13 22.41
N ALA A 465 -18.52 1.65 22.55
CA ALA A 465 -18.83 0.25 22.29
C ALA A 465 -18.47 -0.11 20.83
N PHE A 466 -18.14 -1.37 20.58
CA PHE A 466 -17.71 -1.80 19.25
C PHE A 466 -18.84 -1.60 18.23
N GLU A 467 -20.04 -2.02 18.59
CA GLU A 467 -21.27 -1.92 17.80
C GLU A 467 -21.62 -0.44 17.48
N ASP A 468 -21.53 0.44 18.47
CA ASP A 468 -21.75 1.88 18.30
C ASP A 468 -20.72 2.51 17.35
N GLY A 469 -19.46 2.08 17.43
CA GLY A 469 -18.41 2.52 16.52
C GLY A 469 -18.71 2.15 15.08
N ILE A 470 -19.09 0.89 14.83
CA ILE A 470 -19.45 0.41 13.51
C ILE A 470 -20.69 1.13 12.97
N GLU A 471 -21.70 1.40 13.80
CA GLU A 471 -22.91 2.09 13.35
C GLU A 471 -22.65 3.54 12.89
N ASN A 472 -21.62 4.20 13.43
CA ASN A 472 -21.19 5.53 13.01
C ASN A 472 -20.30 5.55 11.75
N ILE A 473 -20.02 4.41 11.11
CA ILE A 473 -19.26 4.37 9.84
C ILE A 473 -20.04 5.08 8.73
N ASP A 474 -19.46 6.13 8.14
CA ASP A 474 -20.03 6.80 6.97
C ASP A 474 -19.63 6.06 5.69
N ILE A 475 -20.60 5.88 4.78
CA ILE A 475 -20.43 5.29 3.45
C ILE A 475 -20.61 6.35 2.36
N GLY A 476 -21.49 7.32 2.59
CA GLY A 476 -21.84 8.36 1.63
C GLY A 476 -20.80 9.47 1.57
N GLY A 477 -20.24 9.86 2.73
CA GLY A 477 -19.15 10.83 2.80
C GLY A 477 -17.92 10.42 1.99
N PRO A 478 -17.33 9.24 2.22
CA PRO A 478 -16.18 8.76 1.45
C PRO A 478 -16.46 8.72 -0.06
N ALA A 479 -17.63 8.21 -0.48
CA ALA A 479 -18.02 8.15 -1.89
C ALA A 479 -18.15 9.54 -2.54
N MET A 480 -18.59 10.57 -1.81
CA MET A 480 -18.63 11.95 -2.32
C MET A 480 -17.22 12.57 -2.40
N ILE A 481 -16.35 12.28 -1.44
CA ILE A 481 -14.95 12.74 -1.41
C ILE A 481 -14.17 12.18 -2.61
N THR A 482 -14.19 10.86 -2.82
CA THR A 482 -13.50 10.22 -3.96
C THR A 482 -14.10 10.63 -5.30
N ALA A 483 -15.43 10.79 -5.37
CA ALA A 483 -16.10 11.28 -6.58
C ALA A 483 -15.64 12.69 -6.96
N ALA A 484 -15.54 13.61 -5.98
CA ALA A 484 -15.08 14.96 -6.23
C ALA A 484 -13.58 15.00 -6.59
N ALA A 485 -12.75 14.23 -5.88
CA ALA A 485 -11.31 14.15 -6.13
C ALA A 485 -10.95 13.54 -7.50
N LYS A 486 -11.84 12.74 -8.09
CA LYS A 486 -11.70 12.22 -9.47
C LYS A 486 -11.87 13.30 -10.56
N ILE A 487 -12.49 14.45 -10.27
CA ILE A 487 -12.89 15.42 -11.29
C ILE A 487 -12.16 16.74 -11.15
N LYS A 488 -11.31 17.07 -12.13
CA LYS A 488 -10.52 18.32 -12.17
C LYS A 488 -11.34 19.59 -11.95
N SER A 489 -12.54 19.68 -12.51
CA SER A 489 -13.40 20.87 -12.39
C SER A 489 -14.09 21.02 -11.02
N VAL A 490 -14.06 19.99 -10.16
CA VAL A 490 -14.70 20.02 -8.83
C VAL A 490 -13.63 20.20 -7.75
N LEU A 491 -13.91 21.05 -6.76
CA LEU A 491 -13.04 21.25 -5.61
C LEU A 491 -13.51 20.34 -4.45
N ALA A 492 -12.73 19.30 -4.13
CA ALA A 492 -12.96 18.39 -3.01
C ALA A 492 -12.35 18.95 -1.71
N ILE A 493 -13.14 19.02 -0.64
CA ILE A 493 -12.81 19.78 0.58
C ILE A 493 -13.22 19.02 1.85
N LYS A 494 -12.38 19.14 2.88
CA LYS A 494 -12.56 18.58 4.22
C LYS A 494 -12.86 19.70 5.26
N GLY A 495 -13.23 19.31 6.48
CA GLY A 495 -13.34 20.18 7.66
C GLY A 495 -13.20 19.35 8.94
N ILE A 496 -12.16 19.47 9.78
CA ILE A 496 -12.03 18.58 10.98
C ILE A 496 -11.67 19.31 12.30
N SER A 497 -12.05 18.63 13.39
CA SER A 497 -11.86 18.92 14.82
C SER A 497 -10.37 18.88 15.26
N PRO A 498 -9.96 19.50 16.39
CA PRO A 498 -8.62 20.10 16.49
C PRO A 498 -7.52 19.25 17.15
N VAL A 499 -7.55 17.91 17.10
CA VAL A 499 -6.57 17.08 17.83
C VAL A 499 -5.95 15.98 16.95
N TYR A 500 -4.62 15.93 16.93
CA TYR A 500 -3.79 14.88 16.29
C TYR A 500 -3.86 14.69 14.76
N CYS A 501 -3.81 15.79 13.98
CA CYS A 501 -3.26 15.70 12.62
C CYS A 501 -2.71 17.04 12.10
N THR A 502 -1.42 17.09 11.74
CA THR A 502 -0.77 18.24 11.06
C THR A 502 -1.08 18.33 9.56
N CYS A 503 -1.89 17.41 9.02
CA CYS A 503 -2.29 17.40 7.62
C CYS A 503 -3.31 18.51 7.29
N ARG A 504 -2.81 19.65 6.79
CA ARG A 504 -3.63 20.74 6.21
C ARG A 504 -4.41 20.26 4.98
N ALA A 505 -5.59 19.73 5.22
CA ALA A 505 -6.66 19.57 4.23
C ALA A 505 -7.92 20.19 4.85
N LEU A 506 -7.97 21.52 4.80
CA LEU A 506 -9.05 22.36 5.28
C LEU A 506 -9.59 22.01 6.69
N ASN A 507 -8.96 22.54 7.73
CA ASN A 507 -9.59 22.77 9.03
C ASN A 507 -10.49 24.02 8.97
N VAL A 508 -11.26 24.30 10.04
CA VAL A 508 -11.99 25.58 10.21
C VAL A 508 -11.08 26.80 9.93
N GLN A 509 -9.83 26.74 10.40
CA GLN A 509 -8.83 27.80 10.24
C GLN A 509 -8.40 28.06 8.79
N ASP A 510 -8.62 27.09 7.90
CA ASP A 510 -8.22 27.16 6.49
C ASP A 510 -9.37 27.63 5.59
N TYR A 511 -10.63 27.68 6.08
CA TYR A 511 -11.77 28.20 5.33
C TYR A 511 -11.52 29.60 4.71
N PRO A 512 -10.80 30.55 5.35
CA PRO A 512 -10.38 31.80 4.71
C PRO A 512 -9.45 31.61 3.50
N GLU A 513 -8.53 30.64 3.52
CA GLU A 513 -7.63 30.34 2.39
C GLU A 513 -8.42 29.79 1.21
N LEU A 514 -9.37 28.88 1.48
CA LEU A 514 -10.32 28.36 0.49
C LEU A 514 -11.16 29.47 -0.13
N LEU A 515 -11.79 30.32 0.68
CA LEU A 515 -12.63 31.41 0.18
C LEU A 515 -11.76 32.37 -0.65
N GLY A 516 -10.55 32.69 -0.21
CA GLY A 516 -9.57 33.45 -0.99
C GLY A 516 -9.09 32.77 -2.28
N PHE A 517 -9.03 31.43 -2.33
CA PHE A 517 -8.77 30.68 -3.57
C PHE A 517 -9.94 30.80 -4.55
N LEU A 518 -11.17 30.53 -4.09
CA LEU A 518 -12.38 30.65 -4.90
C LEU A 518 -12.60 32.10 -5.39
N GLN A 519 -12.31 33.10 -4.56
CA GLN A 519 -12.38 34.52 -4.89
C GLN A 519 -11.39 34.94 -5.98
N ARG A 520 -10.19 34.36 -6.00
CA ARG A 520 -9.17 34.63 -7.04
C ARG A 520 -9.59 34.12 -8.42
N ASN A 521 -10.51 33.13 -8.49
CA ASN A 521 -11.07 32.58 -9.73
C ASN A 521 -9.99 32.18 -10.77
N GLN A 522 -8.85 31.66 -10.29
CA GLN A 522 -7.74 31.14 -11.09
C GLN A 522 -7.78 29.60 -11.09
N ASP A 523 -7.53 28.97 -12.24
CA ASP A 523 -7.50 27.51 -12.34
C ASP A 523 -6.12 26.93 -11.97
N ASP A 524 -5.84 26.90 -10.67
CA ASP A 524 -4.63 26.25 -10.15
C ASP A 524 -4.80 24.72 -10.12
N GLN A 525 -4.32 24.07 -11.18
CA GLN A 525 -4.33 22.60 -11.26
C GLN A 525 -3.43 21.92 -10.23
N GLN A 526 -2.35 22.56 -9.75
CA GLN A 526 -1.48 21.96 -8.73
C GLN A 526 -2.18 21.96 -7.37
N PHE A 527 -2.82 23.07 -6.98
CA PHE A 527 -3.61 23.16 -5.76
C PHE A 527 -4.77 22.14 -5.75
N ARG A 528 -5.51 22.04 -6.86
CA ARG A 528 -6.56 21.02 -7.03
C ARG A 528 -6.03 19.58 -6.88
N ARG A 529 -4.88 19.25 -7.49
CA ARG A 529 -4.24 17.93 -7.35
C ARG A 529 -3.78 17.67 -5.90
N LYS A 530 -3.22 18.68 -5.21
CA LYS A 530 -2.80 18.57 -3.80
C LYS A 530 -4.01 18.31 -2.88
N LEU A 531 -5.16 18.93 -3.14
CA LEU A 531 -6.41 18.64 -2.44
C LEU A 531 -6.97 17.25 -2.77
N ALA A 532 -6.94 16.82 -4.04
CA ALA A 532 -7.38 15.49 -4.45
C ALA A 532 -6.53 14.37 -3.82
N ALA A 533 -5.19 14.52 -3.78
CA ALA A 533 -4.31 13.57 -3.09
C ALA A 533 -4.68 13.44 -1.60
N LYS A 534 -4.83 14.57 -0.91
CA LYS A 534 -5.25 14.63 0.50
C LYS A 534 -6.65 14.05 0.74
N ALA A 535 -7.57 14.20 -0.22
CA ALA A 535 -8.91 13.62 -0.17
C ALA A 535 -8.83 12.08 -0.17
N PHE A 536 -8.08 11.46 -1.08
CA PHE A 536 -7.87 10.00 -1.09
C PHE A 536 -7.09 9.50 0.14
N GLN A 537 -6.06 10.22 0.61
CA GLN A 537 -5.39 9.90 1.89
C GLN A 537 -6.36 9.85 3.07
N HIS A 538 -7.36 10.72 3.10
CA HIS A 538 -8.29 10.78 4.22
C HIS A 538 -9.33 9.64 4.23
N VAL A 539 -9.61 9.02 3.08
CA VAL A 539 -10.49 7.83 3.00
C VAL A 539 -9.80 6.56 3.53
N ALA A 540 -8.49 6.61 3.84
CA ALA A 540 -7.83 5.66 4.72
C ALA A 540 -8.43 5.61 6.15
N TYR A 541 -9.46 6.41 6.46
CA TYR A 541 -10.52 6.11 7.44
C TYR A 541 -10.85 4.61 7.58
N ASP A 542 -10.96 3.90 6.46
CA ASP A 542 -11.22 2.45 6.41
C ASP A 542 -10.12 1.59 7.05
N SER A 543 -8.87 2.07 7.10
CA SER A 543 -7.76 1.34 7.76
C SER A 543 -7.97 1.23 9.28
N ALA A 544 -8.44 2.31 9.93
CA ALA A 544 -8.75 2.33 11.36
C ALA A 544 -9.96 1.44 11.70
N ILE A 545 -10.95 1.36 10.80
CA ILE A 545 -12.08 0.43 10.92
C ILE A 545 -11.58 -1.02 10.80
N SER A 546 -10.75 -1.31 9.79
CA SER A 546 -10.14 -2.63 9.62
C SER A 546 -9.33 -3.03 10.86
N GLU A 547 -8.54 -2.11 11.43
CA GLU A 547 -7.82 -2.34 12.69
C GLU A 547 -8.74 -2.67 13.85
N ARG A 548 -9.78 -1.86 14.09
CA ARG A 548 -10.75 -2.12 15.16
C ARG A 548 -11.41 -3.49 14.99
N LEU A 549 -11.75 -3.87 13.75
CA LEU A 549 -12.26 -5.21 13.43
C LEU A 549 -11.23 -6.33 13.70
N ARG A 550 -9.95 -6.13 13.33
CA ARG A 550 -8.86 -7.09 13.58
C ARG A 550 -8.67 -7.36 15.07
N THR A 551 -8.71 -6.34 15.94
CA THR A 551 -8.52 -6.52 17.40
C THR A 551 -9.55 -7.44 18.05
N GLN A 552 -10.71 -7.66 17.40
CA GLN A 552 -11.77 -8.56 17.86
C GLN A 552 -11.65 -9.99 17.28
N THR A 553 -10.53 -10.32 16.62
CA THR A 553 -10.27 -11.62 15.99
C THR A 553 -8.84 -12.08 16.23
N VAL A 554 -8.64 -13.39 16.43
CA VAL A 554 -7.28 -13.95 16.57
C VAL A 554 -6.64 -14.06 15.19
N GLY A 555 -5.94 -13.01 14.76
CA GLY A 555 -5.22 -12.97 13.48
C GLY A 555 -4.55 -11.62 13.23
N ALA A 556 -3.22 -11.59 13.33
CA ALA A 556 -2.44 -10.39 13.01
C ALA A 556 -2.30 -10.25 11.49
N PHE A 557 -2.98 -9.25 10.93
CA PHE A 557 -2.69 -8.71 9.60
C PHE A 557 -2.26 -7.26 9.82
N TYR A 558 -0.94 -7.05 9.86
CA TYR A 558 -0.34 -5.73 10.05
C TYR A 558 -0.25 -4.99 8.71
N VAL A 559 -0.36 -3.66 8.79
CA VAL A 559 -0.59 -2.79 7.63
C VAL A 559 0.02 -1.41 7.89
N ASP A 560 1.31 -1.36 8.23
CA ASP A 560 2.19 -0.31 7.68
C ASP A 560 2.92 -0.90 6.46
N LYS A 561 3.47 -0.06 5.59
CA LYS A 561 3.64 -0.34 4.16
C LYS A 561 4.77 0.58 3.56
N SER A 562 4.88 0.90 2.25
CA SER A 562 5.81 1.97 1.76
C SER A 562 5.38 2.81 0.51
N LEU A 563 6.17 3.82 0.05
CA LEU A 563 6.06 4.54 -1.26
C LEU A 563 7.48 4.85 -1.82
N SER A 564 8.37 3.85 -1.79
CA SER A 564 9.82 4.11 -1.74
C SER A 564 10.69 3.22 -2.63
N GLU A 565 10.14 2.19 -3.26
CA GLU A 565 10.93 1.14 -3.90
C GLU A 565 10.63 1.05 -5.40
N VAL A 566 11.13 2.02 -6.18
CA VAL A 566 10.77 2.20 -7.62
C VAL A 566 11.47 1.19 -8.52
N ASN A 567 10.69 0.17 -8.92
CA ASN A 567 11.13 -1.09 -9.50
C ASN A 567 12.22 -1.70 -8.60
N GLY A 568 11.87 -1.88 -7.32
CA GLY A 568 12.76 -2.48 -6.35
C GLY A 568 13.17 -3.89 -6.73
N SER A 569 14.29 -4.26 -6.14
CA SER A 569 15.03 -5.50 -6.36
C SER A 569 15.62 -5.88 -4.98
N GLY A 570 16.72 -6.63 -4.94
CA GLY A 570 17.27 -7.12 -3.66
C GLY A 570 16.57 -8.38 -3.14
N ILE A 571 16.68 -8.63 -1.83
CA ILE A 571 16.38 -9.95 -1.26
C ILE A 571 14.89 -10.26 -1.17
N ALA A 572 14.04 -9.26 -0.95
CA ALA A 572 12.59 -9.45 -0.93
C ALA A 572 12.09 -10.12 -2.22
N THR A 573 12.66 -9.73 -3.37
CA THR A 573 12.32 -10.20 -4.71
C THR A 573 13.37 -11.16 -5.31
N ALA A 574 14.22 -11.80 -4.50
CA ALA A 574 15.24 -12.75 -4.98
C ALA A 574 14.66 -14.15 -5.21
N VAL A 575 14.95 -14.85 -6.31
CA VAL A 575 14.45 -16.22 -6.55
C VAL A 575 15.18 -17.23 -5.66
N GLN A 576 14.45 -17.99 -4.84
CA GLN A 576 15.03 -19.11 -4.10
C GLN A 576 14.96 -20.40 -4.93
N HIS A 577 16.12 -20.89 -5.37
CA HIS A 577 16.23 -22.11 -6.17
C HIS A 577 16.26 -23.40 -5.34
N HIS A 578 16.73 -23.34 -4.09
CA HIS A 578 16.96 -24.51 -3.23
C HIS A 578 16.85 -24.21 -1.73
N GLY A 579 16.81 -25.24 -0.89
CA GLY A 579 17.01 -25.14 0.56
C GLY A 579 15.74 -25.13 1.41
N LYS A 580 15.93 -24.74 2.68
CA LYS A 580 14.84 -24.54 3.66
C LYS A 580 14.14 -23.19 3.47
N GLU A 581 12.97 -23.01 4.11
CA GLU A 581 12.38 -21.68 4.30
C GLU A 581 13.38 -20.68 4.93
N MET A 582 13.31 -19.42 4.50
CA MET A 582 14.05 -18.30 5.10
C MET A 582 13.53 -18.05 6.53
N SER A 583 14.44 -17.88 7.49
CA SER A 583 14.12 -17.32 8.82
C SER A 583 14.09 -15.78 8.77
N TYR A 584 13.71 -15.12 9.87
CA TYR A 584 13.79 -13.66 9.99
C TYR A 584 15.23 -13.15 9.79
N ASN A 585 16.19 -13.70 10.55
CA ASN A 585 17.60 -13.32 10.47
C ASN A 585 18.21 -13.69 9.10
N ASN A 586 17.70 -14.73 8.42
CA ASN A 586 18.14 -15.03 7.06
C ASN A 586 17.78 -13.93 6.05
N TYR A 587 16.69 -13.19 6.24
CA TYR A 587 16.40 -12.02 5.38
C TYR A 587 17.37 -10.87 5.69
N LEU A 588 17.57 -10.54 6.97
CA LEU A 588 18.48 -9.46 7.39
C LEU A 588 19.93 -9.69 6.93
N ASP A 589 20.50 -10.85 7.29
CA ASP A 589 21.88 -11.20 6.94
C ASP A 589 22.07 -11.26 5.41
N ALA A 590 21.05 -11.69 4.65
CA ALA A 590 21.14 -11.78 3.20
C ALA A 590 21.05 -10.41 2.54
N ASP A 591 20.25 -9.49 3.07
CA ASP A 591 20.11 -8.15 2.52
C ASP A 591 21.40 -7.35 2.72
N ALA A 592 21.97 -7.40 3.94
CA ALA A 592 23.30 -6.86 4.22
C ALA A 592 24.39 -7.45 3.30
N ALA A 593 24.41 -8.78 3.11
CA ALA A 593 25.38 -9.43 2.22
C ALA A 593 25.22 -8.99 0.74
N TRP A 594 23.96 -8.85 0.30
CA TRP A 594 23.63 -8.53 -1.09
C TRP A 594 23.87 -7.06 -1.42
N ASN A 595 23.45 -6.13 -0.55
CA ASN A 595 23.74 -4.72 -0.71
C ASN A 595 25.26 -4.48 -0.71
N CYS A 596 26.01 -5.12 0.21
CA CYS A 596 27.46 -4.92 0.33
C CYS A 596 28.18 -5.35 -0.95
N VAL A 597 27.91 -6.57 -1.44
CA VAL A 597 28.57 -7.05 -2.67
C VAL A 597 28.16 -6.25 -3.89
N CYS A 598 26.96 -5.67 -3.90
CA CYS A 598 26.44 -4.88 -5.02
C CYS A 598 27.19 -3.56 -5.23
N GLU A 599 27.82 -2.96 -4.23
CA GLU A 599 28.54 -1.69 -4.42
C GLU A 599 29.86 -1.84 -5.17
N PHE A 600 30.46 -3.03 -5.13
CA PHE A 600 31.69 -3.31 -5.85
C PHE A 600 31.47 -3.47 -7.36
N ASN A 601 32.28 -2.77 -8.16
CA ASN A 601 32.32 -2.88 -9.62
C ASN A 601 33.20 -4.05 -10.14
N LYS A 602 34.22 -4.48 -9.37
CA LYS A 602 35.09 -5.62 -9.68
C LYS A 602 34.44 -6.94 -9.21
N PRO A 603 34.79 -8.11 -9.77
CA PRO A 603 34.33 -9.39 -9.24
C PRO A 603 34.71 -9.53 -7.76
N THR A 604 33.70 -9.69 -6.91
CA THR A 604 33.83 -9.58 -5.45
C THR A 604 33.04 -10.66 -4.75
N CYS A 605 33.62 -11.19 -3.68
CA CYS A 605 32.92 -12.03 -2.72
C CYS A 605 32.75 -11.25 -1.40
N VAL A 606 31.59 -11.36 -0.78
CA VAL A 606 31.29 -10.87 0.57
C VAL A 606 30.73 -12.03 1.39
N ILE A 607 31.13 -12.12 2.66
CA ILE A 607 30.60 -13.07 3.63
C ILE A 607 30.10 -12.28 4.84
N VAL A 608 28.82 -12.42 5.15
CA VAL A 608 28.14 -11.75 6.28
C VAL A 608 27.66 -12.77 7.30
N LYS A 609 27.63 -12.36 8.57
CA LYS A 609 26.98 -13.10 9.66
C LYS A 609 26.48 -12.13 10.71
N HIS A 610 25.20 -12.22 11.06
CA HIS A 610 24.55 -11.27 11.98
C HIS A 610 24.75 -9.84 11.49
N THR A 611 24.29 -9.57 10.26
CA THR A 611 24.38 -8.31 9.49
C THR A 611 25.76 -7.67 9.31
N ASN A 612 26.83 -8.25 9.86
CA ASN A 612 28.21 -7.77 9.78
C ASN A 612 29.03 -8.52 8.70
N PRO A 613 29.75 -7.82 7.81
CA PRO A 613 30.77 -8.43 6.96
C PRO A 613 31.90 -9.08 7.79
N CYS A 614 32.10 -10.39 7.67
CA CYS A 614 33.24 -11.08 8.26
C CYS A 614 34.34 -11.40 7.23
N GLY A 615 34.04 -11.29 5.94
CA GLY A 615 35.02 -11.47 4.87
C GLY A 615 34.62 -10.69 3.62
N VAL A 616 35.55 -9.93 3.03
CA VAL A 616 35.33 -9.23 1.76
C VAL A 616 36.63 -9.24 0.97
N ALA A 617 36.56 -9.60 -0.32
CA ALA A 617 37.68 -9.43 -1.23
C ALA A 617 37.21 -9.27 -2.68
N SER A 618 37.88 -8.38 -3.42
CA SER A 618 37.72 -8.20 -4.87
C SER A 618 38.96 -8.72 -5.60
N HIS A 619 38.77 -9.52 -6.65
CA HIS A 619 39.88 -10.06 -7.44
C HIS A 619 39.39 -10.45 -8.85
N ASP A 620 40.26 -10.37 -9.87
CA ASP A 620 39.88 -10.68 -11.26
C ASP A 620 39.45 -12.14 -11.45
N ASP A 621 40.03 -13.05 -10.66
CA ASP A 621 39.52 -14.41 -10.43
C ASP A 621 38.65 -14.45 -9.16
N ILE A 622 37.36 -14.70 -9.36
CA ILE A 622 36.34 -14.80 -8.31
C ILE A 622 36.56 -15.96 -7.34
N ILE A 623 37.26 -17.02 -7.76
CA ILE A 623 37.60 -18.16 -6.89
C ILE A 623 38.63 -17.72 -5.85
N GLU A 624 39.61 -16.90 -6.23
CA GLU A 624 40.57 -16.33 -5.29
C GLU A 624 39.91 -15.25 -4.40
N ALA A 625 39.01 -14.42 -4.94
CA ALA A 625 38.19 -13.50 -4.13
C ALA A 625 37.41 -14.26 -3.03
N TYR A 626 36.81 -15.40 -3.37
CA TYR A 626 36.13 -16.27 -2.40
C TYR A 626 37.08 -16.81 -1.32
N LYS A 627 38.23 -17.36 -1.71
CA LYS A 627 39.23 -17.89 -0.76
C LYS A 627 39.76 -16.81 0.19
N LEU A 628 40.08 -15.63 -0.34
CA LEU A 628 40.54 -14.47 0.42
C LEU A 628 39.46 -13.99 1.41
N SER A 629 38.20 -13.93 0.97
CA SER A 629 37.07 -13.59 1.84
C SER A 629 36.91 -14.58 3.01
N VAL A 630 37.10 -15.89 2.78
CA VAL A 630 37.08 -16.87 3.89
C VAL A 630 38.31 -16.75 4.78
N LYS A 631 39.49 -16.39 4.24
CA LYS A 631 40.74 -16.22 4.99
C LYS A 631 40.63 -15.09 6.03
N ALA A 632 39.89 -14.02 5.73
CA ALA A 632 39.73 -12.85 6.61
C ALA A 632 39.22 -13.19 8.02
N ASP A 633 38.20 -14.04 8.13
CA ASP A 633 37.70 -14.58 9.40
C ASP A 633 37.01 -15.94 9.17
N PRO A 634 37.76 -17.05 9.08
CA PRO A 634 37.22 -18.36 8.73
C PRO A 634 36.27 -18.92 9.81
N VAL A 635 36.44 -18.49 11.06
CA VAL A 635 35.60 -18.89 12.19
C VAL A 635 34.24 -18.19 12.12
N SER A 636 34.22 -16.89 11.82
CA SER A 636 32.97 -16.16 11.60
C SER A 636 32.30 -16.59 10.30
N ALA A 637 33.03 -16.77 9.20
CA ALA A 637 32.48 -17.19 7.90
C ALA A 637 31.72 -18.54 7.98
N PHE A 638 32.07 -19.42 8.92
CA PHE A 638 31.35 -20.68 9.12
C PHE A 638 29.91 -20.45 9.61
N GLY A 639 28.94 -20.86 8.80
CA GLY A 639 27.52 -20.63 9.01
C GLY A 639 27.03 -19.24 8.58
N GLY A 640 27.89 -18.43 7.95
CA GLY A 640 27.50 -17.15 7.37
C GLY A 640 26.70 -17.28 6.07
N ILE A 641 26.50 -16.14 5.45
CA ILE A 641 25.91 -15.96 4.12
C ILE A 641 27.00 -15.48 3.19
N VAL A 642 27.19 -16.17 2.07
CA VAL A 642 28.16 -15.80 1.04
C VAL A 642 27.45 -15.18 -0.17
N ALA A 643 27.93 -14.03 -0.62
CA ALA A 643 27.37 -13.21 -1.68
C ALA A 643 28.41 -12.94 -2.77
N PHE A 644 27.95 -12.91 -4.02
CA PHE A 644 28.77 -12.62 -5.21
C PHE A 644 28.05 -11.59 -6.08
N ASN A 645 28.78 -10.64 -6.66
CA ASN A 645 28.23 -9.67 -7.62
C ASN A 645 28.29 -10.13 -9.10
N ILE A 646 28.78 -11.34 -9.37
CA ILE A 646 28.83 -11.96 -10.69
C ILE A 646 28.12 -13.32 -10.72
N GLU A 647 27.89 -13.88 -11.91
CA GLU A 647 27.26 -15.21 -12.08
C GLU A 647 28.12 -16.31 -11.44
N VAL A 648 27.47 -17.22 -10.69
CA VAL A 648 28.13 -18.41 -10.15
C VAL A 648 28.09 -19.53 -11.18
N ASP A 649 29.27 -19.83 -11.74
CA ASP A 649 29.47 -20.81 -12.81
C ASP A 649 29.67 -22.25 -12.29
N GLU A 650 30.16 -23.15 -13.15
CA GLU A 650 30.41 -24.55 -12.78
C GLU A 650 31.58 -24.70 -11.79
N ASP A 651 32.61 -23.87 -11.91
CA ASP A 651 33.89 -24.05 -11.20
C ASP A 651 33.88 -23.33 -9.85
N LEU A 652 33.34 -22.11 -9.79
CA LEU A 652 33.05 -21.44 -8.51
C LEU A 652 32.07 -22.26 -7.66
N ALA A 653 31.07 -22.91 -8.28
CA ALA A 653 30.15 -23.81 -7.56
C ALA A 653 30.85 -25.06 -6.99
N LYS A 654 31.84 -25.64 -7.69
CA LYS A 654 32.67 -26.74 -7.15
C LYS A 654 33.47 -26.26 -5.95
N GLU A 655 34.10 -25.09 -6.06
CA GLU A 655 34.90 -24.54 -4.98
C GLU A 655 34.04 -24.25 -3.75
N ILE A 656 32.95 -23.49 -3.89
CA ILE A 656 32.01 -23.22 -2.78
C ILE A 656 31.55 -24.53 -2.12
N ARG A 657 31.30 -25.59 -2.89
CA ARG A 657 30.88 -26.90 -2.38
C ARG A 657 31.96 -27.64 -1.59
N GLU A 658 33.20 -27.66 -2.10
CA GLU A 658 34.29 -28.50 -1.57
C GLU A 658 35.32 -27.73 -0.73
N PHE A 659 35.28 -26.40 -0.67
CA PHE A 659 36.25 -25.62 0.12
C PHE A 659 36.23 -26.02 1.59
N ARG A 660 37.44 -26.17 2.16
CA ARG A 660 37.67 -26.54 3.56
C ARG A 660 38.08 -25.31 4.36
N SER A 661 37.75 -25.31 5.65
CA SER A 661 38.12 -24.24 6.57
C SER A 661 39.64 -24.08 6.62
N PRO A 662 40.19 -22.87 6.39
CA PRO A 662 41.61 -22.60 6.58
C PRO A 662 42.12 -22.90 8.01
N THR A 663 41.22 -22.95 8.99
CA THR A 663 41.57 -23.20 10.41
C THR A 663 42.01 -24.64 10.69
N ASP A 664 41.47 -25.62 9.96
CA ASP A 664 41.75 -27.06 10.19
C ASP A 664 42.11 -27.85 8.92
N GLY A 665 41.82 -27.33 7.73
CA GLY A 665 42.04 -28.01 6.44
C GLY A 665 41.12 -29.19 6.14
N GLU A 666 40.25 -29.59 7.06
CA GLU A 666 39.43 -30.81 6.99
C GLU A 666 37.93 -30.50 6.88
N THR A 667 37.44 -29.55 7.67
CA THR A 667 36.02 -29.22 7.81
C THR A 667 35.52 -28.47 6.58
N ARG A 668 34.49 -28.98 5.91
CA ARG A 668 33.85 -28.25 4.78
C ARG A 668 33.22 -26.97 5.28
N MET A 669 33.44 -25.85 4.59
CA MET A 669 32.75 -24.60 4.91
C MET A 669 31.22 -24.81 4.83
N PHE A 670 30.53 -24.44 5.90
CA PHE A 670 29.07 -24.43 5.97
C PHE A 670 28.55 -23.01 5.74
N TYR A 671 27.50 -22.86 4.95
CA TYR A 671 26.80 -21.59 4.73
C TYR A 671 25.30 -21.82 4.87
N GLU A 672 24.57 -20.85 5.42
CA GLU A 672 23.11 -20.89 5.47
C GLU A 672 22.50 -20.49 4.12
N ILE A 673 23.11 -19.51 3.44
CA ILE A 673 22.72 -18.96 2.13
C ILE A 673 23.95 -18.76 1.24
N VAL A 674 23.80 -19.03 -0.07
CA VAL A 674 24.61 -18.45 -1.15
C VAL A 674 23.68 -17.51 -1.93
N VAL A 675 24.11 -16.29 -2.22
CA VAL A 675 23.38 -15.32 -3.06
C VAL A 675 24.25 -14.79 -4.21
N ALA A 676 23.66 -14.65 -5.39
CA ALA A 676 24.34 -14.16 -6.60
C ALA A 676 23.34 -13.48 -7.55
N PRO A 677 23.78 -12.69 -8.55
CA PRO A 677 22.89 -12.16 -9.58
C PRO A 677 22.28 -13.25 -10.48
N LYS A 678 23.03 -14.34 -10.72
CA LYS A 678 22.67 -15.47 -11.59
C LYS A 678 23.45 -16.74 -11.20
N TYR A 679 22.95 -17.88 -11.66
CA TYR A 679 23.65 -19.16 -11.62
C TYR A 679 23.65 -19.83 -12.99
N SER A 680 24.79 -20.38 -13.39
CA SER A 680 24.83 -21.31 -14.51
C SER A 680 24.03 -22.57 -14.15
N LYS A 681 23.38 -23.21 -15.13
CA LYS A 681 22.58 -24.43 -14.88
C LYS A 681 23.38 -25.52 -14.15
N LYS A 682 24.64 -25.75 -14.55
CA LYS A 682 25.51 -26.73 -13.91
C LYS A 682 25.99 -26.29 -12.52
N GLY A 683 26.32 -25.01 -12.34
CA GLY A 683 26.69 -24.46 -11.03
C GLY A 683 25.58 -24.68 -10.01
N LEU A 684 24.33 -24.43 -10.40
CA LEU A 684 23.15 -24.70 -9.58
C LEU A 684 23.00 -26.21 -9.24
N GLU A 685 23.13 -27.10 -10.24
CA GLU A 685 23.13 -28.55 -10.03
C GLU A 685 24.23 -29.02 -9.05
N ILE A 686 25.40 -28.39 -9.08
CA ILE A 686 26.52 -28.70 -8.18
C ILE A 686 26.24 -28.21 -6.75
N LEU A 687 25.73 -26.98 -6.58
CA LEU A 687 25.39 -26.39 -5.28
C LEU A 687 24.21 -27.11 -4.60
N HIS A 688 23.23 -27.63 -5.35
CA HIS A 688 22.19 -28.52 -4.81
C HIS A 688 22.79 -29.72 -4.04
N GLY A 689 23.95 -30.19 -4.48
CA GLY A 689 24.70 -31.27 -3.84
C GLY A 689 25.51 -30.87 -2.60
N LYS A 690 25.63 -29.58 -2.24
CA LYS A 690 26.37 -29.12 -1.05
C LYS A 690 25.63 -29.45 0.25
N SER A 691 24.34 -29.16 0.32
CA SER A 691 23.47 -29.52 1.46
C SER A 691 21.99 -29.44 1.07
N LYS A 692 21.14 -30.26 1.70
CA LYS A 692 19.67 -30.14 1.60
C LYS A 692 19.10 -28.91 2.31
N THR A 693 19.92 -28.22 3.11
CA THR A 693 19.47 -27.08 3.94
C THR A 693 19.91 -25.72 3.39
N LEU A 694 20.98 -25.71 2.60
CA LEU A 694 21.54 -24.51 1.98
C LEU A 694 20.50 -23.84 1.10
N ARG A 695 20.29 -22.54 1.30
CA ARG A 695 19.45 -21.73 0.43
C ARG A 695 20.30 -21.11 -0.67
N ILE A 696 19.80 -21.13 -1.90
CA ILE A 696 20.48 -20.57 -3.07
C ILE A 696 19.56 -19.50 -3.62
N LEU A 697 20.01 -18.25 -3.60
CA LEU A 697 19.21 -17.06 -3.90
C LEU A 697 19.76 -16.33 -5.13
N GLU A 698 18.90 -16.08 -6.12
CA GLU A 698 19.20 -15.25 -7.28
C GLU A 698 18.55 -13.87 -7.11
N ALA A 699 19.35 -12.83 -6.90
CA ALA A 699 18.88 -11.48 -6.57
C ALA A 699 19.24 -10.47 -7.68
N SER A 700 18.59 -9.31 -7.69
CA SER A 700 18.95 -8.20 -8.61
C SER A 700 19.46 -7.01 -7.80
N LYS A 701 20.46 -6.25 -8.32
CA LYS A 701 21.02 -5.08 -7.61
C LYS A 701 19.91 -4.04 -7.38
N ASN A 702 19.87 -3.48 -6.17
CA ASN A 702 18.96 -2.40 -5.79
C ASN A 702 19.16 -1.13 -6.63
N LYS A 703 18.09 -0.36 -6.84
CA LYS A 703 18.20 0.99 -7.43
C LYS A 703 18.44 2.03 -6.34
N LYS A 704 19.30 3.01 -6.61
CA LYS A 704 19.52 4.20 -5.78
C LYS A 704 18.24 5.05 -5.65
N GLY A 705 18.14 5.84 -4.59
CA GLY A 705 17.07 6.83 -4.34
C GLY A 705 15.82 6.26 -3.67
N LYS A 706 15.99 5.33 -2.72
CA LYS A 706 14.89 4.78 -1.91
C LYS A 706 14.65 5.61 -0.64
N LEU A 707 13.46 5.45 -0.06
CA LEU A 707 13.19 5.86 1.33
C LEU A 707 13.55 4.69 2.26
N SER A 708 14.31 4.96 3.31
CA SER A 708 14.48 4.06 4.45
C SER A 708 13.48 4.41 5.56
N LEU A 709 12.84 3.40 6.14
CA LEU A 709 11.91 3.53 7.26
C LEU A 709 12.42 2.74 8.47
N ARG A 710 12.59 3.41 9.62
CA ARG A 710 12.99 2.77 10.88
C ARG A 710 11.91 2.90 11.95
N GLN A 711 11.49 1.79 12.54
CA GLN A 711 10.47 1.81 13.59
C GLN A 711 11.02 2.41 14.90
N VAL A 712 10.22 3.22 15.57
CA VAL A 712 10.49 3.71 16.93
C VAL A 712 9.24 3.55 17.81
N GLY A 713 9.38 3.71 19.12
CA GLY A 713 8.26 3.59 20.07
C GLY A 713 7.15 4.59 19.77
N GLY A 714 6.05 4.12 19.17
CA GLY A 714 4.89 4.95 18.82
C GLY A 714 4.97 5.65 17.46
N GLY A 715 5.94 5.34 16.59
CA GLY A 715 6.07 5.97 15.28
C GLY A 715 7.14 5.37 14.37
N TRP A 716 7.51 6.11 13.33
CA TRP A 716 8.53 5.75 12.36
C TRP A 716 9.42 6.96 12.06
N LEU A 717 10.69 6.71 11.79
CA LEU A 717 11.61 7.65 11.17
C LEU A 717 11.68 7.36 9.67
N ALA A 718 11.75 8.42 8.85
CA ALA A 718 11.91 8.33 7.40
C ALA A 718 13.11 9.18 6.97
N GLN A 719 13.92 8.63 6.07
CA GLN A 719 15.09 9.30 5.47
C GLN A 719 15.33 8.73 4.07
N ASP A 720 16.16 9.39 3.27
CA ASP A 720 16.68 8.81 2.03
C ASP A 720 17.69 7.68 2.34
N SER A 721 17.87 6.76 1.39
CA SER A 721 18.94 5.77 1.42
C SER A 721 20.32 6.43 1.24
N ASP A 722 21.33 5.89 1.94
CA ASP A 722 22.72 6.29 1.76
C ASP A 722 23.29 5.57 0.53
N ASP A 723 23.07 6.18 -0.64
CA ASP A 723 23.39 5.64 -1.96
C ASP A 723 24.69 6.21 -2.57
N LEU A 724 25.46 7.00 -1.83
CA LEU A 724 26.78 7.43 -2.31
C LEU A 724 27.68 6.20 -2.44
N THR A 725 28.57 6.19 -3.43
CA THR A 725 29.66 5.20 -3.48
C THR A 725 31.00 5.91 -3.36
N PRO A 726 32.11 5.22 -3.08
CA PRO A 726 33.45 5.82 -3.04
C PRO A 726 33.85 6.52 -4.34
N GLU A 727 33.28 6.13 -5.48
CA GLU A 727 33.46 6.82 -6.76
C GLU A 727 32.72 8.18 -6.84
N ASP A 728 31.71 8.40 -5.99
CA ASP A 728 31.00 9.68 -5.82
C ASP A 728 31.71 10.62 -4.79
N ILE A 729 32.85 10.20 -4.19
CA ILE A 729 33.53 10.86 -3.07
C ILE A 729 34.93 11.38 -3.44
N GLU A 730 35.28 12.58 -2.99
CA GLU A 730 36.62 13.16 -3.15
C GLU A 730 37.51 12.87 -1.93
N PHE A 731 38.62 12.17 -2.16
CA PHE A 731 39.60 11.81 -1.12
C PHE A 731 40.69 12.88 -1.00
N ASN A 732 40.57 13.75 0.00
CA ASN A 732 41.45 14.91 0.18
C ASN A 732 42.69 14.53 1.00
N LEU A 733 43.88 14.60 0.40
CA LEU A 733 45.13 14.42 1.14
C LEU A 733 45.40 15.59 2.08
N VAL A 734 45.47 15.32 3.38
CA VAL A 734 45.70 16.35 4.43
C VAL A 734 47.02 16.19 5.18
N SER A 735 47.68 15.04 5.08
CA SER A 735 49.05 14.80 5.56
C SER A 735 50.13 15.15 4.53
N GLU A 736 51.38 15.30 4.97
CA GLU A 736 52.55 15.52 4.11
C GLU A 736 52.89 14.32 3.21
N LYS A 737 52.72 13.09 3.69
CA LYS A 737 53.02 11.88 2.91
C LYS A 737 51.95 11.63 1.86
N THR A 738 52.34 11.61 0.59
CA THR A 738 51.47 11.17 -0.51
C THR A 738 51.30 9.64 -0.48
N PRO A 739 50.07 9.10 -0.56
CA PRO A 739 49.83 7.67 -0.74
C PRO A 739 50.38 7.20 -2.09
N GLN A 740 50.79 5.93 -2.17
CA GLN A 740 51.04 5.27 -3.44
C GLN A 740 49.72 4.97 -4.16
N GLU A 741 49.77 4.74 -5.47
CA GLU A 741 48.60 4.40 -6.29
C GLU A 741 47.88 3.14 -5.77
N ASN A 742 48.66 2.15 -5.32
CA ASN A 742 48.13 0.94 -4.67
C ASN A 742 47.36 1.26 -3.38
N ASP A 743 47.88 2.17 -2.54
CA ASP A 743 47.26 2.50 -1.25
C ASP A 743 45.88 3.15 -1.45
N LEU A 744 45.72 4.00 -2.47
CA LEU A 744 44.42 4.56 -2.87
C LEU A 744 43.49 3.47 -3.44
N SER A 745 44.04 2.53 -4.21
CA SER A 745 43.26 1.40 -4.74
C SER A 745 42.78 0.42 -3.66
N ASP A 746 43.50 0.35 -2.53
CA ASP A 746 43.11 -0.41 -1.34
C ASP A 746 42.18 0.39 -0.41
N ALA A 747 42.25 1.73 -0.43
CA ALA A 747 41.34 2.58 0.32
C ALA A 747 39.90 2.56 -0.20
N ILE A 748 39.70 2.54 -1.53
CA ILE A 748 38.35 2.54 -2.13
C ILE A 748 37.48 1.33 -1.69
N PRO A 749 37.96 0.07 -1.71
CA PRO A 749 37.27 -1.09 -1.16
C PRO A 749 36.88 -0.95 0.32
N LEU A 750 37.67 -0.24 1.14
CA LEU A 750 37.33 -0.06 2.56
C LEU A 750 35.99 0.65 2.71
N PHE A 751 35.82 1.79 2.03
CA PHE A 751 34.59 2.57 2.13
C PHE A 751 33.39 1.75 1.65
N HIS A 752 33.50 1.01 0.54
CA HIS A 752 32.45 0.07 0.09
C HIS A 752 32.00 -0.92 1.18
N VAL A 753 32.88 -1.37 2.08
CA VAL A 753 32.51 -2.23 3.22
C VAL A 753 31.95 -1.42 4.39
N GLU A 754 32.50 -0.25 4.69
CA GLU A 754 31.98 0.65 5.73
C GLU A 754 30.55 1.10 5.46
N PHE A 755 30.25 1.38 4.19
CA PHE A 755 28.91 1.72 3.71
C PHE A 755 27.85 0.71 4.18
N GLU A 756 28.15 -0.59 4.26
CA GLU A 756 27.14 -1.62 4.55
C GLU A 756 27.28 -2.32 5.92
N ALA A 757 28.21 -1.90 6.79
CA ALA A 757 28.30 -2.47 8.13
C ALA A 757 27.08 -2.06 9.00
N GLN A 758 26.16 -3.00 9.27
CA GLN A 758 24.87 -2.71 9.90
C GLN A 758 24.85 -2.93 11.44
N GLU A 759 25.82 -2.39 12.19
CA GLU A 759 25.80 -2.43 13.66
C GLU A 759 26.26 -1.12 14.31
N HIS A 760 25.77 -0.88 15.53
CA HIS A 760 25.91 0.38 16.27
C HIS A 760 27.38 0.79 16.54
N PHE A 761 27.80 1.88 15.89
CA PHE A 761 29.02 2.65 16.14
C PHE A 761 30.38 1.98 15.84
N THR A 762 31.20 2.81 15.19
CA THR A 762 32.59 2.62 14.77
C THR A 762 32.94 1.33 14.05
N VAL A 763 33.24 1.49 12.77
CA VAL A 763 34.04 0.52 12.03
C VAL A 763 35.49 1.02 11.94
N ALA A 764 36.41 0.10 12.15
CA ALA A 764 37.78 0.19 11.69
C ALA A 764 38.00 -0.99 10.75
N ILE A 765 38.31 -0.75 9.48
CA ILE A 765 38.58 -1.80 8.49
C ILE A 765 40.03 -1.68 8.03
N THR A 766 40.72 -2.81 7.93
CA THR A 766 42.08 -2.89 7.38
C THR A 766 42.06 -3.70 6.09
N VAL A 767 42.61 -3.16 4.99
CA VAL A 767 42.66 -3.81 3.66
C VAL A 767 44.07 -3.78 3.09
N GLN A 768 44.42 -4.85 2.40
CA GLN A 768 45.59 -4.94 1.52
C GLN A 768 45.23 -5.76 0.28
N GLY A 769 45.61 -5.27 -0.91
CA GLY A 769 45.33 -5.94 -2.18
C GLY A 769 43.84 -6.16 -2.46
N ASN A 770 42.99 -5.19 -2.09
CA ASN A 770 41.52 -5.24 -2.19
C ASN A 770 40.88 -6.40 -1.37
N CYS A 771 41.60 -6.95 -0.38
CA CYS A 771 41.10 -7.95 0.59
C CYS A 771 41.01 -7.34 2.00
N MET A 772 39.88 -7.53 2.67
CA MET A 772 39.73 -7.20 4.09
C MET A 772 40.57 -8.16 4.95
N LEU A 773 41.47 -7.60 5.76
CA LEU A 773 42.30 -8.33 6.71
C LEU A 773 41.66 -8.40 8.11
N GLY A 774 40.87 -7.38 8.46
CA GLY A 774 40.24 -7.29 9.76
C GLY A 774 39.25 -6.14 9.84
N MET A 775 38.15 -6.39 10.56
CA MET A 775 37.11 -5.42 10.88
C MET A 775 36.76 -5.51 12.38
N GLY A 776 36.67 -4.35 13.02
CA GLY A 776 36.04 -4.20 14.34
C GLY A 776 34.80 -3.32 14.24
N SER A 777 33.62 -3.90 14.44
CA SER A 777 32.32 -3.23 14.38
C SER A 777 31.59 -3.27 15.73
N GLY A 778 30.53 -2.47 15.86
CA GLY A 778 29.61 -2.52 16.98
C GLY A 778 30.17 -2.01 18.31
N GLN A 779 31.17 -1.11 18.29
CA GLN A 779 31.83 -0.61 19.50
C GLN A 779 31.49 0.84 19.81
N LEU A 780 31.16 1.06 21.09
CA LEU A 780 30.98 2.39 21.69
C LEU A 780 32.25 3.27 21.66
N ASN A 781 33.43 2.67 21.45
CA ASN A 781 34.72 3.34 21.46
C ASN A 781 35.56 2.93 20.24
N ARG A 782 36.03 3.92 19.47
CA ARG A 782 36.82 3.70 18.25
C ARG A 782 38.11 2.94 18.47
N LEU A 783 38.78 3.18 19.59
CA LEU A 783 40.03 2.52 19.94
C LEU A 783 39.85 1.00 20.07
N GLU A 784 38.69 0.55 20.55
CA GLU A 784 38.38 -0.87 20.66
C GLU A 784 38.00 -1.48 19.30
N SER A 785 37.30 -0.74 18.42
CA SER A 785 37.10 -1.18 17.02
C SER A 785 38.43 -1.36 16.30
N LEU A 786 39.34 -0.39 16.40
CA LEU A 786 40.69 -0.49 15.86
C LEU A 786 41.40 -1.73 16.42
N ARG A 787 41.43 -1.92 17.75
CA ARG A 787 42.06 -3.10 18.38
C ARG A 787 41.47 -4.43 17.95
N ILE A 788 40.18 -4.49 17.63
CA ILE A 788 39.57 -5.70 17.04
C ILE A 788 40.07 -5.89 15.61
N ALA A 789 40.08 -4.85 14.78
CA ALA A 789 40.57 -4.90 13.40
C ALA A 789 42.05 -5.32 13.32
N LEU A 790 42.93 -4.64 14.08
CA LEU A 790 44.36 -4.93 14.17
C LEU A 790 44.62 -6.38 14.63
N ARG A 791 43.87 -6.88 15.64
CA ARG A 791 44.01 -8.27 16.11
C ARG A 791 43.57 -9.32 15.08
N LYS A 792 42.60 -8.99 14.21
CA LYS A 792 42.20 -9.88 13.11
C LYS A 792 43.23 -9.87 11.97
N ALA A 793 43.71 -8.69 11.59
CA ALA A 793 44.71 -8.52 10.54
C ALA A 793 46.09 -9.11 10.90
N GLY A 794 46.46 -9.09 12.19
CA GLY A 794 47.72 -9.64 12.67
C GLY A 794 48.93 -8.96 12.02
N ASP A 795 49.92 -9.74 11.58
CA ASP A 795 51.12 -9.20 10.91
C ASP A 795 50.87 -8.65 9.51
N GLU A 796 49.75 -9.00 8.86
CA GLU A 796 49.40 -8.54 7.50
C GLU A 796 48.97 -7.05 7.48
N VAL A 797 48.77 -6.44 8.66
CA VAL A 797 48.41 -5.02 8.81
C VAL A 797 49.49 -4.03 8.35
N LYS A 798 50.73 -4.49 8.18
CA LYS A 798 51.88 -3.62 7.85
C LYS A 798 51.78 -3.12 6.41
N GLY A 799 51.62 -1.81 6.26
CA GLY A 799 51.36 -1.16 4.97
C GLY A 799 49.91 -1.28 4.50
N ALA A 800 49.00 -1.85 5.30
CA ALA A 800 47.58 -1.86 4.99
C ALA A 800 46.98 -0.44 5.07
N ALA A 801 45.87 -0.23 4.37
CA ALA A 801 45.05 0.97 4.52
C ALA A 801 43.99 0.75 5.62
N LEU A 802 43.74 1.80 6.42
CA LEU A 802 42.70 1.87 7.46
C LEU A 802 41.62 2.85 7.02
N ALA A 803 40.35 2.50 7.21
CA ALA A 803 39.23 3.45 7.14
C ALA A 803 38.50 3.56 8.48
N SER A 804 37.76 4.67 8.66
CA SER A 804 36.71 4.77 9.67
C SER A 804 35.46 5.49 9.15
N ASP A 805 34.30 4.92 9.46
CA ASP A 805 32.94 5.42 9.17
C ASP A 805 32.67 6.89 9.56
N ALA A 806 33.45 7.42 10.50
CA ALA A 806 33.33 8.75 11.08
C ALA A 806 34.67 9.21 11.70
N PHE A 807 34.82 10.51 11.95
CA PHE A 807 36.11 11.08 12.37
C PHE A 807 36.63 10.58 13.73
N PHE A 808 37.94 10.46 13.88
CA PHE A 808 38.62 10.17 15.14
C PHE A 808 38.54 11.38 16.09
N PRO A 809 37.98 11.24 17.31
CA PRO A 809 37.83 12.36 18.25
C PRO A 809 39.16 12.75 18.92
N PHE A 810 40.12 11.84 18.96
CA PHE A 810 41.46 12.00 19.55
C PHE A 810 42.47 11.25 18.69
N ALA A 811 43.69 11.79 18.57
CA ALA A 811 44.78 11.16 17.82
C ALA A 811 45.88 10.61 18.73
N TRP A 812 46.44 11.48 19.58
CA TRP A 812 47.52 11.16 20.52
C TRP A 812 47.06 10.21 21.64
N LYS A 813 47.78 9.11 21.82
CA LYS A 813 47.49 8.01 22.77
C LYS A 813 46.11 7.38 22.59
N ASP A 814 45.60 7.43 21.37
CA ASP A 814 44.31 6.92 20.94
C ASP A 814 44.45 6.30 19.54
N ALA A 815 43.34 6.07 18.83
CA ALA A 815 43.27 5.24 17.65
C ALA A 815 44.23 5.64 16.51
N VAL A 816 44.43 6.94 16.25
CA VAL A 816 45.33 7.38 15.17
C VAL A 816 46.79 7.01 15.48
N GLU A 817 47.27 7.27 16.71
CA GLU A 817 48.64 6.91 17.11
C GLU A 817 48.83 5.38 17.18
N GLU A 818 47.86 4.63 17.71
CA GLU A 818 47.94 3.15 17.78
C GLU A 818 47.90 2.49 16.39
N ALA A 819 47.15 3.04 15.44
CA ALA A 819 47.16 2.62 14.04
C ALA A 819 48.51 2.88 13.37
N CYS A 820 49.07 4.08 13.57
CA CYS A 820 50.39 4.44 13.06
C CYS A 820 51.50 3.53 13.62
N GLU A 821 51.49 3.27 14.93
CA GLU A 821 52.46 2.39 15.61
C GLU A 821 52.34 0.92 15.17
N SER A 822 51.14 0.49 14.76
CA SER A 822 50.90 -0.84 14.19
C SER A 822 51.42 -0.98 12.74
N GLY A 823 51.82 0.12 12.10
CA GLY A 823 52.39 0.13 10.75
C GLY A 823 51.37 0.29 9.63
N ILE A 824 50.19 0.87 9.90
CA ILE A 824 49.24 1.27 8.86
C ILE A 824 49.91 2.27 7.90
N GLY A 825 49.71 2.06 6.58
CA GLY A 825 50.33 2.90 5.54
C GLY A 825 49.57 4.19 5.25
N VAL A 826 48.23 4.09 5.30
CA VAL A 826 47.25 5.14 4.99
C VAL A 826 46.05 5.03 5.92
N ILE A 827 45.54 6.16 6.40
CA ILE A 827 44.30 6.30 7.15
C ILE A 827 43.34 7.17 6.34
N ALA A 828 42.08 6.78 6.25
CA ALA A 828 41.03 7.55 5.60
C ALA A 828 39.82 7.70 6.54
N GLU A 829 39.31 8.92 6.67
CA GLU A 829 38.18 9.25 7.54
C GLU A 829 37.39 10.44 6.98
N PRO A 830 36.22 10.80 7.53
CA PRO A 830 35.47 11.96 7.04
C PRO A 830 36.07 13.32 7.43
N GLY A 831 36.87 13.38 8.50
CA GLY A 831 37.28 14.64 9.11
C GLY A 831 36.11 15.42 9.74
N GLY A 832 36.35 16.68 10.09
CA GLY A 832 35.37 17.57 10.72
C GLY A 832 35.45 17.60 12.25
N SER A 833 36.51 17.05 12.86
CA SER A 833 36.79 17.21 14.28
C SER A 833 37.38 18.59 14.55
N ILE A 834 37.07 19.16 15.73
CA ILE A 834 37.78 20.34 16.26
C ILE A 834 39.29 20.02 16.44
N ARG A 835 39.66 18.73 16.45
CA ARG A 835 41.02 18.21 16.61
C ARG A 835 41.60 17.55 15.36
N ASP A 836 41.07 17.82 14.16
CA ASP A 836 41.65 17.27 12.91
C ASP A 836 43.16 17.56 12.79
N GLY A 837 43.62 18.72 13.30
CA GLY A 837 45.04 19.05 13.38
C GLY A 837 45.88 18.08 14.22
N ASP A 838 45.34 17.55 15.34
CA ASP A 838 46.03 16.54 16.15
C ASP A 838 46.25 15.24 15.33
N ALA A 839 45.29 14.88 14.47
CA ALA A 839 45.36 13.70 13.61
C ALA A 839 46.36 13.89 12.46
N ILE A 840 46.34 15.05 11.80
CA ILE A 840 47.31 15.43 10.77
C ILE A 840 48.74 15.43 11.34
N ASP A 841 48.98 16.08 12.48
CA ASP A 841 50.29 16.11 13.14
C ASP A 841 50.76 14.70 13.56
N CYS A 842 49.84 13.83 14.00
CA CYS A 842 50.14 12.44 14.32
C CYS A 842 50.56 11.64 13.07
N CYS A 843 49.75 11.66 12.01
CA CYS A 843 50.07 10.97 10.76
C CYS A 843 51.39 11.47 10.14
N ASN A 844 51.65 12.78 10.20
CA ASN A 844 52.92 13.37 9.74
C ASN A 844 54.12 12.87 10.56
N LYS A 845 54.02 12.84 11.90
CA LYS A 845 55.08 12.32 12.80
C LYS A 845 55.47 10.87 12.47
N TYR A 846 54.51 10.01 12.13
CA TYR A 846 54.75 8.60 11.85
C TYR A 846 54.96 8.26 10.37
N GLY A 847 54.80 9.23 9.44
CA GLY A 847 54.91 8.97 8.01
C GLY A 847 53.76 8.10 7.48
N VAL A 848 52.53 8.45 7.86
CA VAL A 848 51.27 7.82 7.44
C VAL A 848 50.49 8.83 6.60
N SER A 849 49.87 8.38 5.50
CA SER A 849 49.05 9.27 4.69
C SER A 849 47.65 9.39 5.30
N LEU A 850 47.11 10.60 5.45
CA LEU A 850 45.76 10.85 5.98
C LEU A 850 44.87 11.47 4.90
N LEU A 851 43.71 10.86 4.67
CA LEU A 851 42.72 11.25 3.66
C LEU A 851 41.41 11.66 4.32
N PHE A 852 40.89 12.84 3.99
CA PHE A 852 39.57 13.31 4.41
C PHE A 852 38.52 13.22 3.29
N THR A 853 37.42 12.53 3.53
CA THR A 853 36.31 12.39 2.55
C THR A 853 35.26 13.49 2.64
N ASN A 854 35.13 14.16 3.80
CA ASN A 854 34.02 15.06 4.15
C ASN A 854 32.61 14.43 4.13
N VAL A 855 32.49 13.10 3.99
CA VAL A 855 31.21 12.38 3.96
C VAL A 855 31.22 11.26 4.99
N ARG A 856 30.15 11.16 5.81
CA ARG A 856 30.06 10.26 6.96
C ARG A 856 28.89 9.29 6.82
N HIS A 857 29.20 7.99 6.77
CA HIS A 857 28.26 6.92 6.46
C HIS A 857 27.79 6.20 7.73
N PHE A 858 27.00 6.91 8.53
CA PHE A 858 26.63 6.45 9.86
C PHE A 858 25.40 5.52 9.84
N ARG A 859 25.57 4.25 10.24
CA ARG A 859 24.49 3.27 10.35
C ARG A 859 24.26 2.79 11.79
N HIS A 860 23.04 2.31 12.04
CA HIS A 860 22.51 1.77 13.30
C HIS A 860 21.61 0.57 12.96
#